data_AF-A0A956Q9H9-F1
#
_entry.id   AF-A0A956Q9H9-F1
#
_cell.length_a   1.000
_cell.length_b   1.000
_cell.length_c   1.000
_cell.angle_alpha   90.00
_cell.angle_beta   90.00
_cell.angle_gamma   90.00
#
_symmetry.space_group_name_H-M   'P 1'
#
loop_
_entity.id
_entity.type
_entity.pdbx_description
1 polymer ?
#
loop_
_entity_poly.entity_id
_entity_poly.type
_entity_poly.pdbx_seq_one_letter_code
_entity_poly.pdbx_strand_id
1 'polypeptide(L)'
;MRAATLLSLPLLLYACQFMLRHLAKERDPWLLLFGSLGLSVPVLTLWGALTMPLVSIQVSLMLLACVGGGLLVARERWPGPEIDNWRAGKNCVLLALPGAALTAFFALFLKSVSFTVEDGFFIHSSIVGMAMKGIYPPVVFGGDLYLGHYGKDLLVALLASATHLNFLDMEWLCTVVIAVVHFMFLACWLRVESGSTGGALLATYLAFFGSGMASHIGLADTVANNNAVVYLTLSVCSYLLLRWLRQGETGQLLLAAPVLGVEALMYETHFGLLVLALVTLAVVTRVRPGPVVLLISMALLMACVEGGVITNLARKAVAGPPKQSPGWESADLSIQIPKHDLFCLRRDNLRPCRFFETPLRPFQADFTPSRQMTPLWNRELLSTVWLPVWFAPLLLVLLMKWPDYGGGWFFSIGAYALLTPAVIGFGYWDSETARWLFCAAVAFSIAWGLGCARALGGQPRARRLLVLALLGAFLTLPTLVLELKEMTNVLAHPGTPRPDGSPGVVPGGGLIPNAQRSLAYHHHFLADDLLVARVLARLASPGQRLLANYPDQAPSASRNEIAADGVINRIGLQAGLTGLLPTGLSVAPRNRWCAPLYTPTLQVRAFWADPQPWRLADLQADWLLVDESLLYGNAVIALTQLEGLEQRFAIPGRRIYQVTSRDNAPATGELDQLEWQGSMPENLQARKPFRVFLAARRARQGEVEVEFRYLALEADPPLEANPDDLLKARLGLGEQLEAMLVGPIYPGRYRLQWRLDQDSPWRTLRDLDFH
;
A
#
# COMPACT_ATOMS: atom_id res chain seq x y z
N MET A 1 -27.71 17.97 4.62
CA MET A 1 -26.69 16.95 4.25
C MET A 1 -25.33 17.21 4.93
N ARG A 2 -24.63 18.34 4.66
CA ARG A 2 -23.31 18.64 5.25
C ARG A 2 -23.25 18.62 6.79
N ALA A 3 -24.27 19.16 7.46
CA ALA A 3 -24.33 19.11 8.92
C ALA A 3 -24.46 17.67 9.46
N ALA A 4 -25.20 16.81 8.75
CA ALA A 4 -25.41 15.41 9.15
C ALA A 4 -24.12 14.57 9.00
N THR A 5 -23.34 14.79 7.94
CA THR A 5 -22.06 14.10 7.74
C THR A 5 -21.03 14.53 8.79
N LEU A 6 -20.97 15.80 9.16
CA LEU A 6 -20.09 16.29 10.23
C LEU A 6 -20.50 15.74 11.61
N LEU A 7 -21.80 15.63 11.89
CA LEU A 7 -22.32 15.06 13.14
C LEU A 7 -22.00 13.57 13.28
N SER A 8 -21.75 12.85 12.19
CA SER A 8 -21.43 11.41 12.25
C SER A 8 -20.18 11.10 13.09
N LEU A 9 -19.16 11.97 13.09
CA LEU A 9 -17.89 11.71 13.78
C LEU A 9 -18.03 11.80 15.31
N PRO A 10 -18.57 12.89 15.91
CA PRO A 10 -18.84 12.92 17.35
C PRO A 10 -19.77 11.80 17.80
N LEU A 11 -20.77 11.46 16.99
CA LEU A 11 -21.72 10.38 17.28
C LEU A 11 -21.06 9.00 17.24
N LEU A 12 -20.15 8.75 16.30
CA LEU A 12 -19.34 7.54 16.24
C LEU A 12 -18.44 7.42 17.48
N LEU A 13 -17.77 8.51 17.88
CA LEU A 13 -16.92 8.52 19.07
C LEU A 13 -17.74 8.21 20.33
N TYR A 14 -18.92 8.82 20.44
CA TYR A 14 -19.86 8.53 21.50
C TYR A 14 -20.28 7.05 21.50
N ALA A 15 -20.65 6.50 20.33
CA ALA A 15 -21.01 5.09 20.18
C ALA A 15 -19.86 4.16 20.60
N CYS A 16 -18.63 4.47 20.19
CA CYS A 16 -17.44 3.69 20.57
C CYS A 16 -17.17 3.77 22.08
N GLN A 17 -17.31 4.94 22.68
CA GLN A 17 -17.20 5.11 24.13
C GLN A 17 -18.29 4.31 24.86
N PHE A 18 -19.52 4.33 24.36
CA PHE A 18 -20.64 3.55 24.89
C PHE A 18 -20.35 2.04 24.79
N MET A 19 -19.90 1.55 23.63
CA MET A 19 -19.52 0.16 23.43
C MET A 19 -18.39 -0.27 24.39
N LEU A 20 -17.33 0.53 24.54
CA LEU A 20 -16.27 0.22 25.50
C LEU A 20 -16.78 0.20 26.94
N ARG A 21 -17.63 1.14 27.32
CA ARG A 21 -18.15 1.22 28.69
C ARG A 21 -19.11 0.08 29.02
N HIS A 22 -19.99 -0.28 28.09
CA HIS A 22 -21.08 -1.23 28.36
C HIS A 22 -20.77 -2.65 27.89
N LEU A 23 -20.17 -2.82 26.70
CA LEU A 23 -19.81 -4.13 26.16
C LEU A 23 -18.45 -4.58 26.68
N ALA A 24 -17.44 -3.69 26.66
CA ALA A 24 -16.12 -4.01 27.20
C ALA A 24 -16.01 -3.81 28.72
N LYS A 25 -17.02 -3.20 29.37
CA LYS A 25 -16.99 -2.86 30.81
C LYS A 25 -15.79 -1.99 31.21
N GLU A 26 -15.31 -1.11 30.31
CA GLU A 26 -14.22 -0.19 30.62
C GLU A 26 -14.70 0.96 31.50
N ARG A 27 -13.94 1.25 32.55
CA ARG A 27 -14.23 2.26 33.58
C ARG A 27 -13.15 3.34 33.64
N ASP A 28 -11.95 3.06 33.18
CA ASP A 28 -10.89 4.06 33.16
C ASP A 28 -11.24 5.17 32.14
N PRO A 29 -11.40 6.43 32.57
CA PRO A 29 -11.84 7.51 31.70
C PRO A 29 -10.84 7.84 30.58
N TRP A 30 -9.53 7.63 30.82
CA TRP A 30 -8.51 7.87 29.80
C TRP A 30 -8.48 6.76 28.77
N LEU A 31 -8.66 5.51 29.21
CA LEU A 31 -8.87 4.40 28.28
C LEU A 31 -10.18 4.53 27.51
N LEU A 32 -11.25 5.03 28.13
CA LEU A 32 -12.48 5.34 27.40
C LEU A 32 -12.25 6.43 26.35
N LEU A 33 -11.52 7.49 26.68
CA LEU A 33 -11.22 8.56 25.73
C LEU A 33 -10.37 8.07 24.55
N PHE A 34 -9.15 7.59 24.82
CA PHE A 34 -8.23 7.19 23.75
C PHE A 34 -8.60 5.86 23.11
N GLY A 35 -9.20 4.95 23.88
CA GLY A 35 -9.74 3.71 23.34
C GLY A 35 -10.97 3.93 22.46
N SER A 36 -11.84 4.91 22.74
CA SER A 36 -12.96 5.22 21.83
C SER A 36 -12.48 5.80 20.50
N LEU A 37 -11.47 6.67 20.54
CA LEU A 37 -10.77 7.14 19.33
C LEU A 37 -10.14 5.96 18.58
N GLY A 38 -9.43 5.08 19.30
CA GLY A 38 -8.84 3.87 18.73
C GLY A 38 -9.87 2.93 18.09
N LEU A 39 -10.98 2.66 18.77
CA LEU A 39 -12.05 1.78 18.31
C LEU A 39 -12.85 2.39 17.15
N SER A 40 -12.93 3.71 17.06
CA SER A 40 -13.64 4.37 15.96
C SER A 40 -13.03 4.07 14.59
N VAL A 41 -11.72 3.80 14.52
CA VAL A 41 -11.01 3.45 13.28
C VAL A 41 -11.52 2.14 12.68
N PRO A 42 -11.45 0.97 13.37
CA PRO A 42 -11.98 -0.26 12.82
C PRO A 42 -13.50 -0.24 12.67
N VAL A 43 -14.24 0.44 13.55
CA VAL A 43 -15.71 0.54 13.43
C VAL A 43 -16.11 1.33 12.17
N LEU A 44 -15.43 2.45 11.88
CA LEU A 44 -15.69 3.24 10.68
C LEU A 44 -15.29 2.48 9.40
N THR A 45 -14.16 1.77 9.45
CA THR A 45 -13.72 0.92 8.33
C THR A 45 -14.74 -0.18 8.05
N LEU A 46 -15.18 -0.88 9.10
CA LEU A 46 -16.19 -1.92 9.01
C LEU A 46 -17.50 -1.37 8.46
N TRP A 47 -17.93 -0.21 8.98
CA TRP A 47 -19.13 0.46 8.52
C TRP A 47 -19.06 0.77 7.03
N GLY A 48 -17.94 1.33 6.57
CA GLY A 48 -17.68 1.58 5.15
C GLY A 48 -17.80 0.32 4.31
N ALA A 49 -17.10 -0.75 4.71
CA ALA A 49 -17.06 -2.00 3.96
C ALA A 49 -18.44 -2.65 3.83
N LEU A 50 -19.28 -2.55 4.87
CA LEU A 50 -20.63 -3.10 4.86
C LEU A 50 -21.65 -2.24 4.10
N THR A 51 -21.47 -0.93 4.05
CA THR A 51 -22.50 0.01 3.56
C THR A 51 -22.21 0.58 2.19
N MET A 52 -20.95 0.81 1.83
CA MET A 52 -20.57 1.36 0.53
C MET A 52 -20.91 0.49 -0.69
N PRO A 53 -21.02 -0.86 -0.59
CA PRO A 53 -21.62 -1.66 -1.67
C PRO A 53 -23.09 -1.32 -1.96
N LEU A 54 -23.80 -0.78 -0.95
CA LEU A 54 -25.26 -0.69 -0.96
C LEU A 54 -25.75 0.74 -1.19
N VAL A 55 -25.00 1.73 -0.70
CA VAL A 55 -25.40 3.14 -0.71
C VAL A 55 -24.21 4.06 -0.98
N SER A 56 -24.49 5.29 -1.43
CA SER A 56 -23.43 6.28 -1.59
C SER A 56 -22.76 6.62 -0.26
N ILE A 57 -21.52 7.11 -0.33
CA ILE A 57 -20.73 7.49 0.86
C ILE A 57 -21.45 8.52 1.74
N GLN A 58 -22.20 9.47 1.16
CA GLN A 58 -22.96 10.45 1.94
C GLN A 58 -24.13 9.81 2.68
N VAL A 59 -24.83 8.87 2.05
CA VAL A 59 -25.93 8.12 2.69
C VAL A 59 -25.39 7.20 3.77
N SER A 60 -24.26 6.53 3.53
CA SER A 60 -23.55 5.72 4.54
C SER A 60 -23.23 6.54 5.79
N LEU A 61 -22.65 7.74 5.64
CA LEU A 61 -22.34 8.62 6.77
C LEU A 61 -23.59 9.14 7.49
N MET A 62 -24.68 9.40 6.76
CA MET A 62 -25.96 9.78 7.38
C MET A 62 -26.58 8.63 8.19
N LEU A 63 -26.52 7.40 7.68
CA LEU A 63 -26.96 6.21 8.40
C LEU A 63 -26.12 6.01 9.67
N LEU A 64 -24.80 6.24 9.60
CA LEU A 64 -23.93 6.19 10.78
C LEU A 64 -24.34 7.21 11.84
N ALA A 65 -24.65 8.45 11.42
CA ALA A 65 -25.18 9.47 12.32
C ALA A 65 -26.51 9.05 12.95
N CYS A 66 -27.41 8.42 12.18
CA CYS A 66 -28.68 7.91 12.71
C CYS A 66 -28.47 6.83 13.77
N VAL A 67 -27.56 5.87 13.52
CA VAL A 67 -27.20 4.81 14.49
C VAL A 67 -26.61 5.43 15.75
N GLY A 68 -25.65 6.35 15.62
CA GLY A 68 -25.04 7.02 16.76
C GLY A 68 -26.03 7.89 17.55
N GLY A 69 -26.97 8.56 16.87
CA GLY A 69 -28.07 9.29 17.49
C GLY A 69 -29.04 8.38 18.24
N GLY A 70 -29.37 7.21 17.68
CA GLY A 70 -30.18 6.20 18.36
C GLY A 70 -29.51 5.68 19.64
N LEU A 71 -28.18 5.48 19.62
CA LEU A 71 -27.42 5.10 20.81
C LEU A 71 -27.39 6.20 21.88
N LEU A 72 -27.34 7.48 21.48
CA LEU A 72 -27.49 8.60 22.42
C LEU A 72 -28.84 8.58 23.13
N VAL A 73 -29.94 8.30 22.40
CA VAL A 73 -31.27 8.19 23.00
C VAL A 73 -31.36 6.96 23.92
N ALA A 74 -30.75 5.84 23.52
CA ALA A 74 -30.71 4.62 24.33
C ALA A 74 -29.98 4.82 25.67
N ARG A 75 -28.99 5.74 25.73
CA ARG A 75 -28.28 6.10 26.95
C ARG A 75 -29.21 6.54 28.08
N GLU A 76 -30.25 7.31 27.79
CA GLU A 76 -31.20 7.78 28.81
C GLU A 76 -31.91 6.63 29.52
N ARG A 77 -32.00 5.47 28.85
CA ARG A 77 -32.59 4.25 29.41
C ARG A 77 -31.60 3.36 30.14
N TRP A 78 -30.29 3.57 29.95
CA TRP A 78 -29.20 2.80 30.59
C TRP A 78 -28.34 3.74 31.46
N PRO A 79 -28.75 3.99 32.72
CA PRO A 79 -27.91 4.75 33.64
C PRO A 79 -26.57 4.04 33.79
N GLY A 80 -25.50 4.70 33.33
CA GLY A 80 -24.16 4.16 33.40
C GLY A 80 -23.68 4.10 34.86
N PRO A 81 -22.84 3.11 35.23
CA PRO A 81 -22.23 3.07 36.56
C PRO A 81 -21.50 4.39 36.84
N GLU A 82 -21.62 4.93 38.05
CA GLU A 82 -20.95 6.18 38.44
C GLU A 82 -19.44 6.12 38.16
N ILE A 83 -18.87 7.24 37.71
CA ILE A 83 -17.45 7.34 37.43
C ILE A 83 -16.74 7.40 38.79
N ASP A 84 -16.10 6.29 39.18
CA ASP A 84 -15.25 6.28 40.36
C ASP A 84 -14.13 7.33 40.23
N ASN A 85 -13.89 8.01 41.34
CA ASN A 85 -13.10 9.23 41.46
C ASN A 85 -11.79 9.27 40.65
N TRP A 86 -11.68 10.33 39.84
CA TRP A 86 -10.61 10.81 38.94
C TRP A 86 -9.14 10.74 39.38
N ARG A 87 -8.82 10.29 40.60
CA ARG A 87 -7.51 10.54 41.24
C ARG A 87 -6.37 9.65 40.73
N ALA A 88 -6.65 8.46 40.16
CA ALA A 88 -5.61 7.51 39.76
C ALA A 88 -4.98 7.75 38.37
N GLY A 89 -5.65 8.49 37.47
CA GLY A 89 -5.24 8.64 36.06
C GLY A 89 -4.42 9.88 35.71
N LYS A 90 -4.45 10.94 36.53
CA LYS A 90 -3.82 12.24 36.22
C LYS A 90 -2.32 12.15 35.93
N ASN A 91 -1.61 11.32 36.71
CA ASN A 91 -0.17 11.15 36.56
C ASN A 91 0.22 10.46 35.25
N CYS A 92 -0.66 9.64 34.66
CA CYS A 92 -0.38 8.98 33.39
C CYS A 92 -0.38 10.00 32.26
N VAL A 93 -1.40 10.86 32.20
CA VAL A 93 -1.51 11.86 31.12
C VAL A 93 -0.44 12.93 31.25
N LEU A 94 -0.18 13.43 32.46
CA LEU A 94 0.88 14.43 32.68
C LEU A 94 2.27 13.94 32.24
N LEU A 95 2.54 12.64 32.34
CA LEU A 95 3.81 12.03 31.93
C LEU A 95 3.81 11.46 30.50
N ALA A 96 2.64 11.15 29.95
CA ALA A 96 2.48 10.70 28.56
C ALA A 96 2.45 11.86 27.57
N LEU A 97 2.00 13.05 27.98
CA LEU A 97 1.94 14.25 27.15
C LEU A 97 3.29 14.60 26.49
N PRO A 98 4.44 14.58 27.20
CA PRO A 98 5.74 14.76 26.55
C PRO A 98 6.04 13.72 25.46
N GLY A 99 5.66 12.45 25.69
CA GLY A 99 5.87 11.37 24.72
C GLY A 99 4.95 11.49 23.50
N ALA A 100 3.71 11.91 23.72
CA ALA A 100 2.78 12.26 22.65
C ALA A 100 3.24 13.48 21.86
N ALA A 101 3.76 14.51 22.54
CA ALA A 101 4.36 15.69 21.89
C ALA A 101 5.59 15.31 21.07
N LEU A 102 6.42 14.38 21.57
CA LEU A 102 7.57 13.86 20.86
C LEU A 102 7.16 13.02 19.65
N THR A 103 6.14 12.18 19.80
CA THR A 103 5.54 11.41 18.69
C THR A 103 4.98 12.35 17.63
N ALA A 104 4.25 13.39 18.05
CA ALA A 104 3.75 14.42 17.16
C ALA A 104 4.89 15.15 16.46
N PHE A 105 5.95 15.52 17.19
CA PHE A 105 7.13 16.18 16.62
C PHE A 105 7.79 15.31 15.55
N PHE A 106 8.06 14.02 15.82
CA PHE A 106 8.62 13.11 14.82
C PHE A 106 7.65 12.88 13.66
N ALA A 107 6.36 12.71 13.93
CA ALA A 107 5.38 12.51 12.88
C ALA A 107 5.27 13.74 11.96
N LEU A 108 5.21 14.94 12.53
CA LEU A 108 5.19 16.22 11.81
C LEU A 108 6.50 16.42 11.06
N PHE A 109 7.64 16.18 11.69
CA PHE A 109 8.94 16.31 11.04
C PHE A 109 9.08 15.31 9.90
N LEU A 110 8.93 14.00 10.16
CA LEU A 110 9.07 12.96 9.15
C LEU A 110 8.08 13.20 8.01
N LYS A 111 6.79 13.48 8.25
CA LYS A 111 5.88 13.79 7.13
C LYS A 111 6.14 15.11 6.42
N SER A 112 6.70 16.12 7.09
CA SER A 112 7.04 17.39 6.41
C SER A 112 8.29 17.27 5.54
N VAL A 113 9.25 16.47 6.00
CA VAL A 113 10.54 16.26 5.35
C VAL A 113 10.51 15.14 4.32
N SER A 114 9.75 14.09 4.63
CA SER A 114 9.50 12.92 3.80
C SER A 114 8.02 12.84 3.46
N PHE A 115 7.42 13.92 2.95
CA PHE A 115 6.23 13.75 2.09
C PHE A 115 6.65 13.11 0.75
N THR A 116 7.50 12.10 0.85
CA THR A 116 7.84 11.09 -0.10
C THR A 116 6.63 10.20 -0.16
N VAL A 117 6.00 10.28 -1.30
CA VAL A 117 4.96 9.39 -1.74
C VAL A 117 5.45 7.95 -1.60
N GLU A 118 4.69 7.17 -0.83
CA GLU A 118 5.06 5.82 -0.40
C GLU A 118 5.14 4.82 -1.55
N ASP A 119 5.85 3.72 -1.32
CA ASP A 119 5.74 2.52 -2.16
C ASP A 119 4.26 2.11 -2.28
N GLY A 120 3.70 2.24 -3.50
CA GLY A 120 2.30 1.92 -3.78
C GLY A 120 1.30 3.05 -3.52
N PHE A 121 1.74 4.26 -3.18
CA PHE A 121 0.84 5.41 -3.01
C PHE A 121 -0.06 5.68 -4.21
N PHE A 122 0.40 5.43 -5.44
CA PHE A 122 -0.43 5.59 -6.63
C PHE A 122 -1.60 4.59 -6.65
N ILE A 123 -1.41 3.39 -6.07
CA ILE A 123 -2.46 2.38 -5.87
C ILE A 123 -3.45 2.91 -4.83
N HIS A 124 -2.96 3.24 -3.64
CA HIS A 124 -3.78 3.71 -2.52
C HIS A 124 -4.55 5.00 -2.82
N SER A 125 -3.90 6.00 -3.41
CA SER A 125 -4.54 7.25 -3.82
C SER A 125 -5.65 7.02 -4.84
N SER A 126 -5.44 6.12 -5.80
CA SER A 126 -6.47 5.75 -6.78
C SER A 126 -7.69 5.12 -6.10
N ILE A 127 -7.46 4.20 -5.15
CA ILE A 127 -8.51 3.55 -4.36
C ILE A 127 -9.32 4.58 -3.57
N VAL A 128 -8.66 5.52 -2.88
CA VAL A 128 -9.32 6.60 -2.15
C VAL A 128 -10.20 7.43 -3.09
N GLY A 129 -9.65 7.86 -4.23
CA GLY A 129 -10.37 8.65 -5.22
C GLY A 129 -11.63 7.96 -5.77
N MET A 130 -11.49 6.68 -6.10
CA MET A 130 -12.60 5.84 -6.58
C MET A 130 -13.66 5.62 -5.50
N ALA A 131 -13.26 5.34 -4.26
CA ALA A 131 -14.19 5.19 -3.14
C ALA A 131 -14.96 6.50 -2.88
N MET A 132 -14.31 7.66 -2.97
CA MET A 132 -14.97 8.97 -2.85
C MET A 132 -15.99 9.23 -3.98
N LYS A 133 -15.81 8.60 -5.14
CA LYS A 133 -16.77 8.61 -6.27
C LYS A 133 -17.87 7.54 -6.15
N GLY A 134 -17.88 6.73 -5.10
CA GLY A 134 -18.85 5.66 -4.90
C GLY A 134 -18.58 4.41 -5.72
N ILE A 135 -17.34 4.23 -6.22
CA ILE A 135 -16.92 2.99 -6.87
C ILE A 135 -16.44 2.05 -5.75
N TYR A 136 -17.26 1.03 -5.46
CA TYR A 136 -16.96 -0.01 -4.47
C TYR A 136 -17.54 -1.36 -4.92
N PRO A 137 -16.90 -2.51 -4.67
CA PRO A 137 -15.57 -2.70 -4.07
C PRO A 137 -14.46 -1.97 -4.83
N PRO A 138 -13.36 -1.61 -4.16
CA PRO A 138 -12.29 -0.88 -4.81
C PRO A 138 -11.70 -1.76 -5.91
N VAL A 139 -11.34 -1.13 -7.02
CA VAL A 139 -10.63 -1.77 -8.12
C VAL A 139 -9.22 -1.22 -8.16
N VAL A 140 -8.25 -2.04 -8.56
CA VAL A 140 -6.95 -1.51 -8.96
C VAL A 140 -7.10 -0.73 -10.23
N PHE A 141 -6.11 0.08 -10.53
CA PHE A 141 -6.04 0.86 -11.75
C PHE A 141 -6.03 0.03 -13.05
N GLY A 142 -5.75 -1.28 -12.99
CA GLY A 142 -5.96 -2.21 -14.11
C GLY A 142 -7.45 -2.53 -14.39
N GLY A 143 -8.34 -2.19 -13.45
CA GLY A 143 -9.77 -2.52 -13.48
C GLY A 143 -10.14 -3.76 -12.67
N ASP A 144 -9.17 -4.51 -12.15
CA ASP A 144 -9.41 -5.72 -11.34
C ASP A 144 -9.85 -5.37 -9.92
N LEU A 145 -10.55 -6.28 -9.25
CA LEU A 145 -10.96 -6.07 -7.86
C LEU A 145 -9.75 -6.04 -6.94
N TYR A 146 -9.61 -4.97 -6.15
CA TYR A 146 -8.60 -4.88 -5.10
C TYR A 146 -9.19 -5.43 -3.80
N LEU A 147 -8.80 -6.64 -3.45
CA LEU A 147 -9.30 -7.33 -2.26
C LEU A 147 -8.24 -7.25 -1.15
N GLY A 148 -8.66 -6.84 0.05
CA GLY A 148 -7.75 -6.64 1.18
C GLY A 148 -6.84 -5.41 1.04
N HIS A 149 -6.14 -5.05 2.11
CA HIS A 149 -5.17 -3.94 2.15
C HIS A 149 -5.70 -2.55 1.76
N TYR A 150 -7.03 -2.34 1.75
CA TYR A 150 -7.67 -1.06 1.41
C TYR A 150 -8.38 -0.40 2.60
N GLY A 151 -8.38 -1.03 3.79
CA GLY A 151 -9.11 -0.50 4.94
C GLY A 151 -8.67 0.91 5.35
N LYS A 152 -7.36 1.23 5.23
CA LYS A 152 -6.82 2.59 5.42
C LYS A 152 -7.43 3.56 4.40
N ASP A 153 -7.45 3.16 3.14
CA ASP A 153 -7.91 3.99 2.03
C ASP A 153 -9.39 4.31 2.18
N LEU A 154 -10.18 3.32 2.59
CA LEU A 154 -11.58 3.47 2.92
C LEU A 154 -11.79 4.44 4.10
N LEU A 155 -10.99 4.33 5.15
CA LEU A 155 -11.02 5.27 6.28
C LEU A 155 -10.75 6.71 5.81
N VAL A 156 -9.71 6.91 5.01
CA VAL A 156 -9.35 8.24 4.47
C VAL A 156 -10.48 8.78 3.58
N ALA A 157 -11.06 7.95 2.70
CA ALA A 157 -12.18 8.34 1.84
C ALA A 157 -13.41 8.77 2.65
N LEU A 158 -13.77 8.02 3.70
CA LEU A 158 -14.89 8.33 4.59
C LEU A 158 -14.67 9.64 5.35
N LEU A 159 -13.48 9.82 5.93
CA LEU A 159 -13.15 11.02 6.69
C LEU A 159 -13.03 12.25 5.79
N ALA A 160 -12.38 12.13 4.62
CA ALA A 160 -12.29 13.21 3.64
C ALA A 160 -13.68 13.61 3.15
N SER A 161 -14.56 12.64 2.90
CA SER A 161 -15.96 12.90 2.52
C SER A 161 -16.78 13.55 3.63
N ALA A 162 -16.57 13.14 4.90
CA ALA A 162 -17.28 13.70 6.05
C ALA A 162 -16.86 15.14 6.36
N THR A 163 -15.58 15.47 6.18
CA THR A 163 -14.99 16.77 6.53
C THR A 163 -14.86 17.73 5.35
N HIS A 164 -14.99 17.23 4.11
CA HIS A 164 -14.73 17.95 2.87
C HIS A 164 -13.27 18.45 2.70
N LEU A 165 -12.33 17.87 3.45
CA LEU A 165 -10.91 18.10 3.21
C LEU A 165 -10.44 17.32 1.96
N ASN A 166 -9.38 17.81 1.32
CA ASN A 166 -8.71 17.03 0.29
C ASN A 166 -8.17 15.73 0.92
N PHE A 167 -8.24 14.61 0.21
CA PHE A 167 -7.83 13.33 0.79
C PHE A 167 -6.33 13.27 1.13
N LEU A 168 -5.46 14.03 0.44
CA LEU A 168 -4.04 14.13 0.77
C LEU A 168 -3.83 14.82 2.13
N ASP A 169 -4.57 15.91 2.37
CA ASP A 169 -4.55 16.60 3.67
C ASP A 169 -5.14 15.70 4.76
N MET A 170 -6.19 14.95 4.43
CA MET A 170 -6.81 14.00 5.35
C MET A 170 -5.90 12.83 5.68
N GLU A 171 -5.19 12.26 4.70
CA GLU A 171 -4.24 11.17 4.92
C GLU A 171 -3.10 11.61 5.84
N TRP A 172 -2.56 12.82 5.62
CA TRP A 172 -1.58 13.42 6.50
C TRP A 172 -2.13 13.58 7.94
N LEU A 173 -3.30 14.19 8.08
CA LEU A 173 -3.94 14.43 9.37
C LEU A 173 -4.20 13.10 10.09
N CYS A 174 -4.76 12.11 9.39
CA CYS A 174 -5.02 10.78 9.90
C CYS A 174 -3.74 10.17 10.44
N THR A 175 -2.65 10.18 9.67
CA THR A 175 -1.40 9.54 10.08
C THR A 175 -0.81 10.15 11.35
N VAL A 176 -0.76 11.49 11.45
CA VAL A 176 -0.23 12.18 12.64
C VAL A 176 -1.13 11.97 13.86
N VAL A 177 -2.44 12.19 13.69
CA VAL A 177 -3.41 12.07 14.80
C VAL A 177 -3.47 10.62 15.31
N ILE A 178 -3.46 9.64 14.41
CA ILE A 178 -3.50 8.21 14.76
C ILE A 178 -2.25 7.80 15.52
N ALA A 179 -1.06 8.27 15.13
CA ALA A 179 0.18 7.97 15.87
C ALA A 179 0.12 8.51 17.32
N VAL A 180 -0.39 9.73 17.51
CA VAL A 180 -0.57 10.33 18.84
C VAL A 180 -1.62 9.60 19.67
N VAL A 181 -2.77 9.29 19.06
CA VAL A 181 -3.84 8.51 19.70
C VAL A 181 -3.32 7.13 20.10
N HIS A 182 -2.53 6.49 19.24
CA HIS A 182 -1.94 5.18 19.50
C HIS A 182 -0.97 5.22 20.67
N PHE A 183 -0.08 6.22 20.73
CA PHE A 183 0.83 6.42 21.87
C PHE A 183 0.04 6.56 23.18
N MET A 184 -0.96 7.45 23.20
CA MET A 184 -1.76 7.71 24.40
C MET A 184 -2.59 6.52 24.83
N PHE A 185 -3.23 5.84 23.87
CA PHE A 185 -3.99 4.61 24.11
C PHE A 185 -3.10 3.52 24.71
N LEU A 186 -1.92 3.27 24.12
CA LEU A 186 -0.99 2.26 24.57
C LEU A 186 -0.46 2.57 25.98
N ALA A 187 -0.10 3.83 26.27
CA ALA A 187 0.33 4.25 27.61
C ALA A 187 -0.77 4.02 28.67
N CYS A 188 -2.03 4.36 28.35
CA CYS A 188 -3.15 4.15 29.26
C CYS A 188 -3.45 2.65 29.46
N TRP A 189 -3.41 1.86 28.38
CA TRP A 189 -3.66 0.42 28.44
C TRP A 189 -2.57 -0.30 29.23
N LEU A 190 -1.30 -0.09 28.87
CA LEU A 190 -0.18 -0.76 29.52
C LEU A 190 -0.03 -0.36 30.99
N ARG A 191 -0.62 0.76 31.43
CA ARG A 191 -0.73 1.12 32.84
C ARG A 191 -1.66 0.19 33.60
N VAL A 192 -2.81 -0.14 33.01
CA VAL A 192 -3.73 -1.13 33.59
C VAL A 192 -3.07 -2.50 33.62
N GLU A 193 -2.35 -2.87 32.56
CA GLU A 193 -1.62 -4.15 32.48
C GLU A 193 -0.50 -4.26 33.51
N SER A 194 0.39 -3.27 33.57
CA SER A 194 1.56 -3.31 34.45
C SER A 194 1.28 -2.91 35.90
N GLY A 195 0.14 -2.27 36.16
CA GLY A 195 -0.18 -1.62 37.43
C GLY A 195 0.76 -0.45 37.78
N SER A 196 1.55 0.07 36.82
CA SER A 196 2.59 1.07 37.06
C SER A 196 2.69 2.08 35.92
N THR A 197 2.61 3.38 36.25
CA THR A 197 2.80 4.45 35.25
C THR A 197 4.19 4.42 34.63
N GLY A 198 5.25 4.22 35.43
CA GLY A 198 6.62 4.15 34.90
C GLY A 198 6.85 2.93 34.00
N GLY A 199 6.24 1.80 34.34
CA GLY A 199 6.30 0.59 33.52
C GLY A 199 5.56 0.74 32.19
N ALA A 200 4.37 1.32 32.23
CA ALA A 200 3.57 1.64 31.05
C ALA A 200 4.30 2.58 30.10
N LEU A 201 4.83 3.69 30.63
CA LEU A 201 5.59 4.64 29.81
C LEU A 201 6.81 3.97 29.20
N LEU A 202 7.61 3.23 29.98
CA LEU A 202 8.76 2.50 29.43
C LEU A 202 8.33 1.58 28.28
N ALA A 203 7.29 0.77 28.46
CA ALA A 203 6.81 -0.13 27.42
C ALA A 203 6.32 0.62 26.16
N THR A 204 5.59 1.72 26.33
CA THR A 204 5.15 2.57 25.21
C THR A 204 6.33 3.24 24.51
N TYR A 205 7.30 3.80 25.24
CA TYR A 205 8.51 4.40 24.69
C TYR A 205 9.36 3.36 23.94
N LEU A 206 9.49 2.13 24.46
CA LEU A 206 10.17 1.05 23.76
C LEU A 206 9.43 0.62 22.50
N ALA A 207 8.09 0.61 22.51
CA ALA A 207 7.31 0.31 21.32
C ALA A 207 7.50 1.39 20.23
N PHE A 208 7.46 2.67 20.59
CA PHE A 208 7.54 3.78 19.64
C PHE A 208 8.95 4.12 19.17
N PHE A 209 9.94 4.04 20.05
CA PHE A 209 11.28 4.56 19.79
C PHE A 209 12.39 3.54 20.03
N GLY A 210 12.09 2.42 20.69
CA GLY A 210 13.07 1.40 21.09
C GLY A 210 12.98 0.09 20.30
N SER A 211 11.99 -0.10 19.44
CA SER A 211 11.86 -1.29 18.58
C SER A 211 12.63 -1.06 17.29
N GLY A 212 13.95 -1.23 17.36
CA GLY A 212 14.80 -1.10 16.17
C GLY A 212 14.71 -2.33 15.26
N MET A 213 14.36 -2.10 13.99
CA MET A 213 14.50 -3.08 12.92
C MET A 213 14.87 -2.37 11.62
N ALA A 214 16.03 -2.72 11.06
CA ALA A 214 16.59 -2.12 9.86
C ALA A 214 16.64 -0.60 9.93
N SER A 215 16.20 0.08 8.87
CA SER A 215 16.07 1.54 8.84
C SER A 215 14.97 2.08 9.77
N HIS A 216 14.20 1.22 10.44
CA HIS A 216 13.04 1.62 11.22
C HIS A 216 13.30 1.70 12.73
N ILE A 217 12.78 2.77 13.31
CA ILE A 217 12.82 3.12 14.71
C ILE A 217 11.40 3.01 15.28
N GLY A 218 10.93 1.77 15.37
CA GLY A 218 9.67 1.41 16.01
C GLY A 218 8.42 2.06 15.46
N LEU A 219 7.38 2.16 16.30
CA LEU A 219 6.07 2.61 15.85
C LEU A 219 6.04 4.06 15.37
N ALA A 220 6.99 4.92 15.77
CA ALA A 220 7.10 6.27 15.23
C ALA A 220 7.30 6.27 13.71
N ASP A 221 8.02 5.28 13.19
CA ASP A 221 8.30 5.15 11.75
C ASP A 221 7.13 4.59 10.94
N THR A 222 6.09 4.08 11.62
CA THR A 222 4.83 3.71 10.93
C THR A 222 4.12 4.92 10.33
N VAL A 223 4.53 6.13 10.73
CA VAL A 223 4.14 7.37 10.09
C VAL A 223 4.73 7.45 8.68
N ALA A 224 6.01 7.15 8.50
CA ALA A 224 6.67 7.31 7.19
C ALA A 224 6.15 6.33 6.12
N ASN A 225 5.60 5.17 6.53
CA ASN A 225 5.04 4.16 5.64
C ASN A 225 3.49 3.98 5.78
N ASN A 226 2.81 4.97 6.38
CA ASN A 226 1.36 5.06 6.60
C ASN A 226 0.70 3.82 7.24
N ASN A 227 1.47 3.00 7.96
CA ASN A 227 0.93 1.84 8.68
C ASN A 227 0.45 2.17 10.10
N ALA A 228 0.46 3.44 10.52
CA ALA A 228 0.00 3.85 11.85
C ALA A 228 -1.45 3.36 12.15
N VAL A 229 -2.33 3.38 11.14
CA VAL A 229 -3.72 2.90 11.23
C VAL A 229 -3.79 1.41 11.55
N VAL A 230 -2.94 0.63 10.90
CA VAL A 230 -2.86 -0.83 11.07
C VAL A 230 -2.42 -1.15 12.49
N TYR A 231 -1.35 -0.51 12.99
CA TYR A 231 -0.82 -0.78 14.32
C TYR A 231 -1.71 -0.29 15.46
N LEU A 232 -2.48 0.79 15.26
CA LEU A 232 -3.53 1.19 16.18
C LEU A 232 -4.64 0.12 16.24
N THR A 233 -5.08 -0.38 15.09
CA THR A 233 -6.12 -1.42 15.00
C THR A 233 -5.66 -2.72 15.66
N LEU A 234 -4.43 -3.16 15.37
CA LEU A 234 -3.76 -4.28 16.04
C LEU A 234 -3.77 -4.13 17.57
N SER A 235 -3.48 -2.92 18.07
CA SER A 235 -3.43 -2.63 19.50
C SER A 235 -4.81 -2.63 20.16
N VAL A 236 -5.82 -2.06 19.50
CA VAL A 236 -7.21 -2.08 19.95
C VAL A 236 -7.75 -3.51 19.97
N CYS A 237 -7.49 -4.27 18.91
CA CYS A 237 -7.86 -5.68 18.83
C CYS A 237 -7.19 -6.48 19.95
N SER A 238 -5.88 -6.30 20.14
CA SER A 238 -5.12 -6.94 21.22
C SER A 238 -5.66 -6.60 22.61
N TYR A 239 -6.02 -5.34 22.87
CA TYR A 239 -6.64 -4.90 24.11
C TYR A 239 -7.97 -5.63 24.36
N LEU A 240 -8.85 -5.68 23.36
CA LEU A 240 -10.16 -6.33 23.49
C LEU A 240 -10.03 -7.84 23.70
N LEU A 241 -9.14 -8.50 22.95
CA LEU A 241 -8.87 -9.94 23.07
C LEU A 241 -8.27 -10.29 24.44
N LEU A 242 -7.28 -9.52 24.91
CA LEU A 242 -6.65 -9.76 26.21
C LEU A 242 -7.63 -9.51 27.35
N ARG A 243 -8.47 -8.48 27.24
CA ARG A 243 -9.53 -8.21 28.22
C ARG A 243 -10.55 -9.34 28.26
N TRP A 244 -10.97 -9.82 27.10
CA TRP A 244 -11.86 -10.96 26.96
C TRP A 244 -11.27 -12.23 27.59
N LEU A 245 -10.01 -12.55 27.32
CA LEU A 245 -9.35 -13.71 27.91
C LEU A 245 -9.33 -13.66 29.45
N ARG A 246 -9.29 -12.45 30.03
CA ARG A 246 -9.28 -12.27 31.49
C ARG A 246 -10.66 -12.32 32.14
N GLN A 247 -11.68 -11.78 31.48
CA GLN A 247 -13.00 -11.57 32.09
C GLN A 247 -14.06 -12.54 31.54
N GLY A 248 -13.87 -13.09 30.34
CA GLY A 248 -14.77 -14.06 29.71
C GLY A 248 -16.13 -13.48 29.32
N GLU A 249 -16.27 -12.16 29.22
CA GLU A 249 -17.54 -11.48 29.03
C GLU A 249 -18.00 -11.54 27.56
N THR A 250 -19.25 -11.91 27.33
CA THR A 250 -19.82 -12.03 25.97
C THR A 250 -19.78 -10.71 25.20
N GLY A 251 -20.02 -9.57 25.87
CA GLY A 251 -19.94 -8.25 25.24
C GLY A 251 -18.56 -7.93 24.67
N GLN A 252 -17.48 -8.40 25.32
CA GLN A 252 -16.11 -8.23 24.83
C GLN A 252 -15.84 -9.08 23.60
N LEU A 253 -16.35 -10.32 23.58
CA LEU A 253 -16.26 -11.20 22.41
C LEU A 253 -16.95 -10.59 21.19
N LEU A 254 -18.18 -10.08 21.38
CA LEU A 254 -18.97 -9.45 20.31
C LEU A 254 -18.31 -8.19 19.76
N LEU A 255 -17.50 -7.50 20.56
CA LEU A 255 -16.73 -6.34 20.11
C LEU A 255 -15.38 -6.73 19.49
N ALA A 256 -14.70 -7.74 20.03
CA ALA A 256 -13.39 -8.19 19.56
C ALA A 256 -13.46 -8.90 18.20
N ALA A 257 -14.48 -9.75 17.97
CA ALA A 257 -14.60 -10.52 16.74
C ALA A 257 -14.68 -9.64 15.47
N PRO A 258 -15.53 -8.59 15.41
CA PRO A 258 -15.57 -7.71 14.24
C PRO A 258 -14.28 -6.92 14.05
N VAL A 259 -13.67 -6.43 15.14
CA VAL A 259 -12.39 -5.71 15.07
C VAL A 259 -11.27 -6.61 14.55
N LEU A 260 -11.25 -7.88 14.96
CA LEU A 260 -10.33 -8.88 14.41
C LEU A 260 -10.61 -9.12 12.91
N GLY A 261 -11.87 -9.20 12.50
CA GLY A 261 -12.23 -9.29 11.08
C GLY A 261 -11.76 -8.08 10.26
N VAL A 262 -11.82 -6.86 10.83
CA VAL A 262 -11.25 -5.65 10.20
C VAL A 262 -9.73 -5.72 10.09
N GLU A 263 -9.04 -6.40 11.00
CA GLU A 263 -7.60 -6.61 10.84
C GLU A 263 -7.29 -7.41 9.56
N ALA A 264 -8.16 -8.32 9.11
CA ALA A 264 -7.98 -9.01 7.83
C ALA A 264 -8.17 -8.08 6.62
N LEU A 265 -9.03 -7.07 6.72
CA LEU A 265 -9.20 -6.00 5.72
C LEU A 265 -7.97 -5.08 5.64
N MET A 266 -7.35 -4.79 6.80
CA MET A 266 -6.21 -3.89 6.93
C MET A 266 -4.88 -4.59 6.59
N TYR A 267 -4.65 -5.73 7.23
CA TYR A 267 -3.38 -6.44 7.26
C TYR A 267 -3.55 -7.91 7.68
N GLU A 268 -3.70 -8.79 6.70
CA GLU A 268 -3.99 -10.22 6.88
C GLU A 268 -2.92 -10.96 7.70
N THR A 269 -1.67 -10.52 7.58
CA THR A 269 -0.55 -11.04 8.38
C THR A 269 -0.81 -10.85 9.88
N HIS A 270 -1.30 -9.67 10.29
CA HIS A 270 -1.60 -9.40 11.69
C HIS A 270 -2.84 -10.17 12.16
N PHE A 271 -3.86 -10.31 11.31
CA PHE A 271 -5.01 -11.17 11.59
C PHE A 271 -4.54 -12.60 11.96
N GLY A 272 -3.67 -13.20 11.13
CA GLY A 272 -3.11 -14.52 11.41
C GLY A 272 -2.33 -14.57 12.72
N LEU A 273 -1.47 -13.58 12.98
CA LEU A 273 -0.68 -13.48 14.21
C LEU A 273 -1.55 -13.38 15.47
N LEU A 274 -2.61 -12.58 15.43
CA LEU A 274 -3.55 -12.43 16.53
C LEU A 274 -4.32 -13.73 16.80
N VAL A 275 -4.73 -14.44 15.76
CA VAL A 275 -5.39 -15.76 15.90
C VAL A 275 -4.44 -16.76 16.55
N LEU A 276 -3.18 -16.84 16.11
CA LEU A 276 -2.19 -17.75 16.68
C LEU A 276 -1.87 -17.41 18.15
N ALA A 277 -1.69 -16.12 18.46
CA ALA A 277 -1.47 -15.66 19.83
C ALA A 277 -2.70 -15.95 20.73
N LEU A 278 -3.92 -15.74 20.21
CA LEU A 278 -5.18 -16.05 20.89
C LEU A 278 -5.31 -17.52 21.23
N VAL A 279 -5.11 -18.40 20.26
CA VAL A 279 -5.17 -19.85 20.48
C VAL A 279 -4.13 -20.28 21.50
N THR A 280 -2.91 -19.78 21.38
CA THR A 280 -1.81 -20.10 22.30
C THR A 280 -2.15 -19.70 23.73
N LEU A 281 -2.55 -18.45 23.93
CA LEU A 281 -2.84 -17.96 25.27
C LEU A 281 -4.10 -18.62 25.83
N ALA A 282 -5.13 -18.89 25.01
CA ALA A 282 -6.32 -19.63 25.41
C ALA A 282 -6.00 -21.07 25.87
N VAL A 283 -5.10 -21.77 25.17
CA VAL A 283 -4.62 -23.10 25.57
C VAL A 283 -3.84 -23.03 26.88
N VAL A 284 -2.88 -22.11 26.98
CA VAL A 284 -2.05 -21.94 28.20
C VAL A 284 -2.90 -21.58 29.41
N THR A 285 -3.91 -20.74 29.22
CA THR A 285 -4.81 -20.26 30.28
C THR A 285 -6.04 -21.15 30.46
N ARG A 286 -6.16 -22.22 29.68
CA ARG A 286 -7.25 -23.22 29.72
C ARG A 286 -8.65 -22.61 29.53
N VAL A 287 -8.76 -21.60 28.67
CA VAL A 287 -10.05 -21.04 28.25
C VAL A 287 -10.82 -22.10 27.45
N ARG A 288 -12.14 -22.14 27.63
CA ARG A 288 -13.01 -23.08 26.90
C ARG A 288 -12.89 -22.84 25.38
N PRO A 289 -12.78 -23.89 24.55
CA PRO A 289 -12.55 -23.74 23.12
C PRO A 289 -13.76 -23.12 22.38
N GLY A 290 -15.00 -23.39 22.82
CA GLY A 290 -16.21 -22.93 22.13
C GLY A 290 -16.25 -21.42 21.86
N PRO A 291 -16.07 -20.56 22.88
CA PRO A 291 -15.99 -19.11 22.68
C PRO A 291 -14.84 -18.64 21.78
N VAL A 292 -13.66 -19.29 21.86
CA VAL A 292 -12.52 -18.99 20.96
C VAL A 292 -12.89 -19.30 19.51
N VAL A 293 -13.49 -20.47 19.27
CA VAL A 293 -13.95 -20.92 17.95
C VAL A 293 -15.01 -19.97 17.40
N LEU A 294 -15.97 -19.55 18.23
CA LEU A 294 -17.01 -18.59 17.82
C LEU A 294 -16.39 -17.26 17.39
N LEU A 295 -15.48 -16.70 18.20
CA LEU A 295 -14.78 -15.45 17.91
C LEU A 295 -14.03 -15.54 16.57
N ILE A 296 -13.23 -16.59 16.39
CA ILE A 296 -12.45 -16.80 15.16
C ILE A 296 -13.38 -17.02 13.97
N SER A 297 -14.47 -17.76 14.13
CA SER A 297 -15.44 -18.02 13.05
C SER A 297 -16.11 -16.73 12.59
N MET A 298 -16.54 -15.88 13.52
CA MET A 298 -17.12 -14.58 13.20
C MET A 298 -16.12 -13.67 12.46
N ALA A 299 -14.88 -13.62 12.93
CA ALA A 299 -13.83 -12.83 12.28
C ALA A 299 -13.47 -13.38 10.89
N LEU A 300 -13.41 -14.71 10.73
CA LEU A 300 -13.16 -15.38 9.45
C LEU A 300 -14.28 -15.16 8.45
N LEU A 301 -15.55 -15.15 8.88
CA LEU A 301 -16.67 -14.85 7.98
C LEU A 301 -16.50 -13.48 7.33
N MET A 302 -16.05 -12.48 8.11
CA MET A 302 -15.74 -11.15 7.56
C MET A 302 -14.52 -11.19 6.64
N ALA A 303 -13.45 -11.88 7.05
CA ALA A 303 -12.24 -12.02 6.26
C ALA A 303 -12.47 -12.77 4.93
N CYS A 304 -13.45 -13.68 4.85
CA CYS A 304 -13.81 -14.38 3.62
C CYS A 304 -14.56 -13.50 2.61
N VAL A 305 -15.16 -12.40 3.08
CA VAL A 305 -15.85 -11.44 2.19
C VAL A 305 -14.88 -10.37 1.74
N GLU A 306 -14.07 -9.82 2.64
CA GLU A 306 -13.26 -8.61 2.36
C GLU A 306 -11.74 -8.71 2.65
N GLY A 307 -11.25 -9.84 3.16
CA GLY A 307 -9.85 -10.05 3.57
C GLY A 307 -8.96 -10.62 2.47
N GLY A 308 -8.90 -9.95 1.31
CA GLY A 308 -7.92 -10.16 0.23
C GLY A 308 -7.58 -11.61 -0.10
N VAL A 309 -6.45 -12.11 0.42
CA VAL A 309 -6.00 -13.49 0.22
C VAL A 309 -7.02 -14.49 0.74
N ILE A 310 -7.62 -14.25 1.91
CA ILE A 310 -8.65 -15.12 2.50
C ILE A 310 -9.91 -15.10 1.64
N THR A 311 -10.34 -13.93 1.15
CA THR A 311 -11.43 -13.81 0.18
C THR A 311 -11.14 -14.58 -1.10
N ASN A 312 -9.92 -14.45 -1.63
CA ASN A 312 -9.50 -15.16 -2.84
C ASN A 312 -9.49 -16.68 -2.65
N LEU A 313 -9.02 -17.17 -1.50
CA LEU A 313 -9.08 -18.59 -1.15
C LEU A 313 -10.52 -19.08 -1.04
N ALA A 314 -11.39 -18.33 -0.38
CA ALA A 314 -12.81 -18.65 -0.27
C ALA A 314 -13.50 -18.70 -1.65
N ARG A 315 -13.23 -17.70 -2.50
CA ARG A 315 -13.74 -17.64 -3.89
C ARG A 315 -13.23 -18.81 -4.72
N LYS A 316 -11.94 -19.15 -4.65
CA LYS A 316 -11.36 -20.31 -5.34
C LYS A 316 -12.01 -21.63 -4.89
N ALA A 317 -12.28 -21.78 -3.60
CA ALA A 317 -12.93 -22.97 -3.06
C ALA A 317 -14.38 -23.13 -3.52
N VAL A 318 -15.11 -22.02 -3.71
CA VAL A 318 -16.54 -22.04 -4.10
C VAL A 318 -16.73 -22.04 -5.61
N ALA A 319 -15.99 -21.20 -6.35
CA ALA A 319 -16.20 -20.93 -7.77
C ALA A 319 -15.15 -21.57 -8.70
N GLY A 320 -14.11 -22.21 -8.14
CA GLY A 320 -12.97 -22.72 -8.90
C GLY A 320 -11.92 -21.64 -9.23
N PRO A 321 -10.77 -22.00 -9.83
CA PRO A 321 -9.74 -21.04 -10.20
C PRO A 321 -10.27 -20.06 -11.26
N PRO A 322 -10.01 -18.75 -11.11
CA PRO A 322 -10.42 -17.75 -12.10
C PRO A 322 -9.78 -18.06 -13.46
N LYS A 323 -10.57 -17.93 -14.54
CA LYS A 323 -10.12 -18.27 -15.91
C LYS A 323 -9.04 -17.33 -16.46
N GLN A 324 -8.94 -16.11 -15.93
CA GLN A 324 -7.92 -15.11 -16.25
C GLN A 324 -7.74 -14.21 -15.02
N SER A 325 -6.71 -14.46 -14.24
CA SER A 325 -6.25 -13.53 -13.21
C SER A 325 -5.01 -12.82 -13.75
N PRO A 326 -4.90 -11.48 -13.64
CA PRO A 326 -3.68 -10.77 -13.99
C PRO A 326 -2.48 -11.34 -13.23
N GLY A 327 -1.29 -11.28 -13.85
CA GLY A 327 -0.07 -12.00 -13.45
C GLY A 327 0.37 -11.96 -11.97
N TRP A 328 -0.13 -11.04 -11.16
CA TRP A 328 0.18 -10.93 -9.72
C TRP A 328 -0.79 -11.72 -8.84
N GLU A 329 -2.07 -11.84 -9.22
CA GLU A 329 -3.02 -12.78 -8.60
C GLU A 329 -2.73 -14.23 -8.98
N SER A 330 -2.04 -14.42 -10.12
CA SER A 330 -1.48 -15.69 -10.57
C SER A 330 -0.01 -15.88 -10.18
N ALA A 331 0.58 -14.99 -9.36
CA ALA A 331 1.88 -15.27 -8.79
C ALA A 331 1.70 -16.50 -7.88
N ASP A 332 2.19 -17.65 -8.32
CA ASP A 332 2.01 -18.92 -7.63
C ASP A 332 2.45 -18.78 -6.17
N LEU A 333 1.48 -18.70 -5.26
CA LEU A 333 1.70 -18.71 -3.83
C LEU A 333 2.11 -20.15 -3.46
N SER A 334 3.40 -20.46 -3.56
CA SER A 334 3.93 -21.72 -3.08
C SER A 334 4.09 -21.66 -1.56
N ILE A 335 3.14 -22.24 -0.82
CA ILE A 335 3.28 -22.43 0.62
C ILE A 335 4.02 -23.76 0.85
N GLN A 336 5.17 -23.71 1.52
CA GLN A 336 5.94 -24.89 1.92
C GLN A 336 6.08 -24.94 3.44
N ILE A 337 5.62 -26.03 4.05
CA ILE A 337 5.71 -26.28 5.49
C ILE A 337 6.16 -27.73 5.71
N PRO A 338 7.32 -27.98 6.34
CA PRO A 338 8.35 -27.00 6.65
C PRO A 338 8.99 -26.40 5.38
N LYS A 339 9.51 -25.17 5.49
CA LYS A 339 10.39 -24.57 4.49
C LYS A 339 11.66 -25.40 4.31
N HIS A 340 12.20 -25.44 3.10
CA HIS A 340 13.48 -26.13 2.81
C HIS A 340 14.62 -25.64 3.72
N ASP A 341 14.80 -24.32 3.81
CA ASP A 341 15.81 -23.69 4.67
C ASP A 341 15.16 -23.27 6.01
N LEU A 342 15.00 -24.25 6.90
CA LEU A 342 14.42 -24.03 8.23
C LEU A 342 15.23 -23.03 9.06
N PHE A 343 14.53 -22.12 9.73
CA PHE A 343 15.09 -21.04 10.54
C PHE A 343 15.99 -20.08 9.75
N CYS A 344 15.76 -19.98 8.45
CA CYS A 344 16.41 -19.02 7.59
C CYS A 344 15.42 -17.98 7.08
N LEU A 345 15.92 -16.76 6.87
CA LEU A 345 15.16 -15.60 6.39
C LEU A 345 15.83 -14.99 5.16
N ARG A 346 15.03 -14.45 4.24
CA ARG A 346 15.53 -13.72 3.07
C ARG A 346 15.95 -12.30 3.48
N ARG A 347 16.99 -11.76 2.85
CA ARG A 347 17.64 -10.49 3.25
C ARG A 347 17.58 -9.38 2.22
N ASP A 348 16.92 -9.58 1.11
CA ASP A 348 16.90 -8.67 -0.02
C ASP A 348 16.27 -7.31 0.32
N ASN A 349 15.36 -7.26 1.29
CA ASN A 349 14.72 -6.03 1.78
C ASN A 349 15.15 -5.65 3.21
N LEU A 350 16.16 -6.33 3.77
CA LEU A 350 16.64 -6.02 5.11
C LEU A 350 17.83 -5.05 5.02
N ARG A 351 17.91 -4.14 5.98
CA ARG A 351 19.08 -3.26 6.18
C ARG A 351 19.57 -3.43 7.62
N PRO A 352 20.82 -3.07 7.94
CA PRO A 352 21.26 -3.01 9.33
C PRO A 352 20.39 -2.06 10.14
N CYS A 353 20.22 -2.39 11.42
CA CYS A 353 19.47 -1.58 12.37
C CYS A 353 20.16 -0.23 12.59
N ARG A 354 19.44 0.90 12.47
CA ARG A 354 20.02 2.26 12.61
C ARG A 354 20.67 2.51 13.96
N PHE A 355 20.25 1.80 15.00
CA PHE A 355 20.91 1.85 16.31
C PHE A 355 22.40 1.49 16.28
N PHE A 356 22.86 0.76 15.27
CA PHE A 356 24.29 0.45 15.10
C PHE A 356 25.05 1.54 14.33
N GLU A 357 24.37 2.59 13.85
CA GLU A 357 24.98 3.77 13.21
C GLU A 357 25.71 4.61 14.24
N THR A 358 26.88 4.15 14.62
CA THR A 358 27.79 4.87 15.50
C THR A 358 28.94 5.43 14.66
N PRO A 359 29.66 6.45 15.14
CA PRO A 359 30.90 6.90 14.49
C PRO A 359 31.92 5.76 14.29
N LEU A 360 31.80 4.67 15.05
CA LEU A 360 32.64 3.48 14.99
C LEU A 360 32.20 2.46 13.93
N ARG A 361 30.98 2.59 13.39
CA ARG A 361 30.45 1.73 12.32
C ARG A 361 29.43 2.50 11.45
N PRO A 362 29.89 3.35 10.50
CA PRO A 362 28.99 4.01 9.56
C PRO A 362 28.27 3.01 8.65
N PHE A 363 27.11 3.40 8.13
CA PHE A 363 26.14 2.61 7.34
C PHE A 363 26.74 1.76 6.19
N GLN A 364 27.96 2.06 5.75
CA GLN A 364 28.67 1.40 4.65
C GLN A 364 29.49 0.15 5.04
N ALA A 365 29.54 -0.24 6.31
CA ALA A 365 30.29 -1.43 6.73
C ALA A 365 29.48 -2.75 6.54
N ASP A 366 29.52 -3.26 5.30
CA ASP A 366 29.37 -4.67 4.90
C ASP A 366 27.96 -5.31 4.87
N PHE A 367 26.87 -4.59 4.58
CA PHE A 367 25.58 -5.23 4.30
C PHE A 367 25.24 -5.20 2.81
N THR A 368 25.38 -6.34 2.13
CA THR A 368 24.92 -6.51 0.75
C THR A 368 23.52 -7.13 0.75
N PRO A 369 22.49 -6.47 0.20
CA PRO A 369 21.19 -7.09 0.00
C PRO A 369 21.36 -8.41 -0.75
N SER A 370 20.78 -9.49 -0.23
CA SER A 370 20.96 -10.82 -0.80
C SER A 370 19.64 -11.57 -0.80
N ARG A 371 19.34 -12.20 -1.94
CA ARG A 371 18.23 -13.16 -2.06
C ARG A 371 18.55 -14.49 -1.36
N GLN A 372 19.76 -14.67 -0.85
CA GLN A 372 20.15 -15.86 -0.13
C GLN A 372 19.39 -15.95 1.20
N MET A 373 18.93 -17.16 1.48
CA MET A 373 18.37 -17.54 2.76
C MET A 373 19.48 -17.51 3.81
N THR A 374 19.26 -16.78 4.90
CA THR A 374 20.27 -16.58 5.96
C THR A 374 19.72 -17.06 7.30
N PRO A 375 20.47 -17.87 8.07
CA PRO A 375 20.04 -18.34 9.39
C PRO A 375 19.70 -17.21 10.36
N LEU A 376 18.70 -17.44 11.22
CA LEU A 376 18.19 -16.46 12.19
C LEU A 376 19.26 -15.94 13.17
N TRP A 377 20.25 -16.78 13.46
CA TRP A 377 21.35 -16.52 14.39
C TRP A 377 22.58 -15.92 13.69
N ASN A 378 22.55 -15.73 12.37
CA ASN A 378 23.66 -15.15 11.64
C ASN A 378 23.88 -13.71 12.11
N ARG A 379 25.15 -13.32 12.29
CA ARG A 379 25.55 -11.97 12.72
C ARG A 379 24.94 -10.86 11.84
N GLU A 380 24.82 -11.10 10.55
CA GLU A 380 24.26 -10.14 9.60
C GLU A 380 22.76 -9.93 9.87
N LEU A 381 21.99 -11.00 10.09
CA LEU A 381 20.57 -10.88 10.46
C LEU A 381 20.39 -10.30 11.87
N LEU A 382 21.20 -10.72 12.84
CA LEU A 382 21.18 -10.12 14.17
C LEU A 382 21.43 -8.61 14.10
N SER A 383 22.33 -8.15 13.23
CA SER A 383 22.57 -6.71 13.04
C SER A 383 21.40 -5.95 12.41
N THR A 384 20.36 -6.64 11.90
CA THR A 384 19.13 -6.01 11.37
C THR A 384 18.08 -5.73 12.45
N VAL A 385 18.18 -6.32 13.64
CA VAL A 385 17.20 -6.15 14.73
C VAL A 385 17.89 -5.66 16.01
N TRP A 386 17.18 -4.85 16.81
CA TRP A 386 17.71 -4.32 18.06
C TRP A 386 17.57 -5.30 19.24
N LEU A 387 18.09 -4.89 20.39
CA LEU A 387 18.15 -5.65 21.65
C LEU A 387 16.85 -6.39 22.04
N PRO A 388 15.63 -5.83 21.86
CA PRO A 388 14.40 -6.52 22.25
C PRO A 388 14.21 -7.89 21.59
N VAL A 389 14.64 -8.04 20.33
CA VAL A 389 14.58 -9.33 19.61
C VAL A 389 15.70 -10.26 20.07
N TRP A 390 16.92 -9.74 20.25
CA TRP A 390 18.07 -10.54 20.72
C TRP A 390 17.83 -11.19 22.07
N PHE A 391 17.21 -10.45 22.99
CA PHE A 391 16.95 -10.92 24.34
C PHE A 391 15.57 -11.56 24.52
N ALA A 392 14.85 -11.89 23.43
CA ALA A 392 13.58 -12.60 23.54
C ALA A 392 13.67 -13.90 24.39
N PRO A 393 14.74 -14.73 24.32
CA PRO A 393 14.86 -15.90 25.21
C PRO A 393 14.94 -15.52 26.70
N LEU A 394 15.69 -14.46 27.04
CA LEU A 394 15.77 -13.97 28.42
C LEU A 394 14.42 -13.43 28.88
N LEU A 395 13.71 -12.70 28.02
CA LEU A 395 12.35 -12.23 28.29
C LEU A 395 11.40 -13.40 28.59
N LEU A 396 11.47 -14.50 27.83
CA LEU A 396 10.66 -15.68 28.10
C LEU A 396 10.94 -16.22 29.51
N VAL A 397 12.22 -16.32 29.91
CA VAL A 397 12.59 -16.75 31.28
C VAL A 397 12.01 -15.80 32.33
N LEU A 398 12.05 -14.49 32.09
CA LEU A 398 11.46 -13.49 33.00
C LEU A 398 9.94 -13.64 33.09
N LEU A 399 9.25 -13.88 31.98
CA LEU A 399 7.79 -14.08 31.93
C LEU A 399 7.38 -15.42 32.55
N MET A 400 8.20 -16.46 32.45
CA MET A 400 7.98 -17.73 33.16
C MET A 400 8.14 -17.56 34.67
N LYS A 401 9.13 -16.77 35.11
CA LYS A 401 9.37 -16.50 36.54
C LYS A 401 8.33 -15.57 37.14
N TRP A 402 7.89 -14.56 36.37
CA TRP A 402 6.90 -13.58 36.76
C TRP A 402 5.77 -13.53 35.73
N PRO A 403 4.81 -14.48 35.82
CA PRO A 403 3.72 -14.58 34.87
C PRO A 403 2.96 -13.27 34.75
N ASP A 404 2.88 -12.77 33.52
CA ASP A 404 2.12 -11.58 33.16
C ASP A 404 1.35 -11.87 31.88
N TYR A 405 0.03 -11.73 31.93
CA TYR A 405 -0.84 -12.02 30.77
C TYR A 405 -0.52 -11.10 29.60
N GLY A 406 -0.27 -9.81 29.86
CA GLY A 406 0.10 -8.84 28.81
C GLY A 406 1.45 -9.17 28.19
N GLY A 407 2.46 -9.42 29.02
CA GLY A 407 3.79 -9.84 28.58
C GLY A 407 3.74 -11.13 27.77
N GLY A 408 3.00 -12.15 28.23
CA GLY A 408 2.80 -13.40 27.50
C GLY A 408 2.07 -13.24 26.17
N TRP A 409 1.07 -12.36 26.12
CA TRP A 409 0.34 -12.01 24.89
C TRP A 409 1.28 -11.41 23.83
N PHE A 410 1.99 -10.34 24.18
CA PHE A 410 2.90 -9.67 23.25
C PHE A 410 4.11 -10.54 22.90
N PHE A 411 4.60 -11.36 23.85
CA PHE A 411 5.64 -12.34 23.55
C PHE A 411 5.15 -13.37 22.52
N SER A 412 3.91 -13.85 22.62
CA SER A 412 3.34 -14.81 21.67
C SER A 412 3.23 -14.19 20.27
N ILE A 413 2.72 -12.96 20.16
CA ILE A 413 2.69 -12.24 18.88
C ILE A 413 4.09 -12.13 18.29
N GLY A 414 5.08 -11.69 19.09
CA GLY A 414 6.45 -11.52 18.61
C GLY A 414 7.11 -12.84 18.20
N ALA A 415 6.86 -13.91 18.95
CA ALA A 415 7.37 -15.24 18.63
C ALA A 415 6.79 -15.77 17.32
N TYR A 416 5.48 -15.67 17.11
CA TYR A 416 4.87 -16.07 15.83
C TYR A 416 5.33 -15.17 14.68
N ALA A 417 5.47 -13.87 14.91
CA ALA A 417 5.96 -12.95 13.90
C ALA A 417 7.39 -13.31 13.44
N LEU A 418 8.26 -13.71 14.36
CA LEU A 418 9.61 -14.17 14.06
C LEU A 418 9.65 -15.57 13.41
N LEU A 419 8.87 -16.51 13.94
CA LEU A 419 8.94 -17.92 13.57
C LEU A 419 8.20 -18.25 12.27
N THR A 420 7.12 -17.53 11.93
CA THR A 420 6.33 -17.81 10.73
C THR A 420 7.17 -17.74 9.45
N PRO A 421 7.86 -16.63 9.12
CA PRO A 421 8.70 -16.58 7.91
C PRO A 421 9.96 -17.47 7.99
N ALA A 422 10.32 -17.91 9.20
CA ALA A 422 11.46 -18.78 9.45
C ALA A 422 11.12 -20.28 9.26
N VAL A 423 9.84 -20.66 9.37
CA VAL A 423 9.36 -22.06 9.27
C VAL A 423 8.52 -22.28 8.01
N ILE A 424 7.81 -21.26 7.54
CA ILE A 424 6.94 -21.32 6.36
C ILE A 424 7.65 -20.65 5.19
N GLY A 425 7.78 -21.37 4.09
CA GLY A 425 8.26 -20.82 2.83
C GLY A 425 7.09 -20.23 2.04
N PHE A 426 7.15 -18.95 1.71
CA PHE A 426 6.16 -18.27 0.87
C PHE A 426 6.66 -18.05 -0.57
N GLY A 427 7.76 -18.70 -0.94
CA GLY A 427 8.38 -18.60 -2.26
C GLY A 427 8.83 -17.18 -2.57
N TYR A 428 8.22 -16.56 -3.57
CA TYR A 428 8.52 -15.17 -3.94
C TYR A 428 8.29 -14.20 -2.77
N TRP A 429 7.25 -14.43 -1.96
CA TRP A 429 6.82 -13.54 -0.88
C TRP A 429 7.70 -13.60 0.37
N ASP A 430 8.74 -14.43 0.40
CA ASP A 430 9.76 -14.39 1.45
C ASP A 430 10.47 -13.02 1.54
N SER A 431 10.37 -12.15 0.51
CA SER A 431 10.80 -10.74 0.57
C SER A 431 10.13 -9.93 1.67
N GLU A 432 8.93 -10.32 2.08
CA GLU A 432 8.12 -9.57 3.06
C GLU A 432 8.60 -9.75 4.50
N THR A 433 9.70 -10.49 4.69
CA THR A 433 10.32 -10.78 6.00
C THR A 433 10.50 -9.53 6.87
N ALA A 434 10.83 -8.37 6.28
CA ALA A 434 10.99 -7.13 7.02
C ALA A 434 9.74 -6.77 7.85
N ARG A 435 8.54 -6.94 7.28
CA ARG A 435 7.27 -6.62 7.97
C ARG A 435 7.03 -7.52 9.18
N TRP A 436 7.33 -8.81 9.03
CA TRP A 436 7.26 -9.79 10.11
C TRP A 436 8.23 -9.45 11.25
N LEU A 437 9.49 -9.13 10.92
CA LEU A 437 10.49 -8.74 11.91
C LEU A 437 10.17 -7.42 12.60
N PHE A 438 9.56 -6.46 11.89
CA PHE A 438 9.10 -5.20 12.49
C PHE A 438 8.03 -5.48 13.57
N CYS A 439 7.01 -6.27 13.23
CA CYS A 439 5.97 -6.67 14.18
C CYS A 439 6.56 -7.41 15.39
N ALA A 440 7.53 -8.32 15.15
CA ALA A 440 8.25 -9.01 16.21
C ALA A 440 8.99 -8.05 17.15
N ALA A 441 9.74 -7.09 16.60
CA ALA A 441 10.48 -6.10 17.37
C ALA A 441 9.56 -5.24 18.24
N VAL A 442 8.43 -4.77 17.70
CA VAL A 442 7.43 -3.99 18.45
C VAL A 442 6.84 -4.82 19.60
N ALA A 443 6.40 -6.05 19.31
CA ALA A 443 5.76 -6.91 20.29
C ALA A 443 6.74 -7.30 21.42
N PHE A 444 7.97 -7.67 21.10
CA PHE A 444 9.00 -7.95 22.11
C PHE A 444 9.38 -6.71 22.92
N SER A 445 9.44 -5.51 22.32
CA SER A 445 9.67 -4.26 23.05
C SER A 445 8.60 -3.98 24.12
N ILE A 446 7.32 -4.18 23.78
CA ILE A 446 6.22 -4.01 24.74
C ILE A 446 6.35 -5.03 25.87
N ALA A 447 6.56 -6.30 25.52
CA ALA A 447 6.72 -7.37 26.48
C ALA A 447 7.94 -7.14 27.41
N TRP A 448 9.04 -6.61 26.90
CA TRP A 448 10.19 -6.18 27.70
C TRP A 448 9.85 -5.09 28.71
N GLY A 449 9.13 -4.05 28.28
CA GLY A 449 8.69 -2.98 29.18
C GLY A 449 7.81 -3.49 30.31
N LEU A 450 6.87 -4.40 30.01
CA LEU A 450 6.02 -5.06 31.01
C LEU A 450 6.83 -5.97 31.95
N GLY A 451 7.72 -6.81 31.40
CA GLY A 451 8.58 -7.72 32.17
C GLY A 451 9.50 -6.97 33.13
N CYS A 452 10.18 -5.90 32.67
CA CYS A 452 11.00 -5.03 33.50
C CYS A 452 10.18 -4.35 34.60
N ALA A 453 8.99 -3.86 34.28
CA ALA A 453 8.11 -3.23 35.26
C ALA A 453 7.74 -4.20 36.38
N ARG A 454 7.52 -5.48 36.05
CA ARG A 454 7.18 -6.54 37.01
C ARG A 454 8.39 -6.96 37.86
N ALA A 455 9.53 -7.17 37.22
CA ALA A 455 10.81 -7.50 37.87
C ALA A 455 11.20 -6.49 38.96
N LEU A 456 10.94 -5.21 38.71
CA LEU A 456 11.28 -4.11 39.62
C LEU A 456 10.17 -3.81 40.64
N GLY A 457 9.06 -4.56 40.64
CA GLY A 457 7.88 -4.31 41.47
C GLY A 457 8.15 -4.31 42.98
N GLY A 458 9.12 -5.08 43.45
CA GLY A 458 9.51 -5.17 44.86
C GLY A 458 10.49 -4.10 45.34
N GLN A 459 10.93 -3.18 44.47
CA GLN A 459 11.89 -2.13 44.84
C GLN A 459 11.22 -0.84 45.32
N PRO A 460 11.91 -0.02 46.14
CA PRO A 460 11.42 1.31 46.51
C PRO A 460 11.06 2.13 45.28
N ARG A 461 9.93 2.84 45.34
CA ARG A 461 9.36 3.58 44.19
C ARG A 461 10.36 4.50 43.51
N ALA A 462 11.20 5.21 44.27
CA ALA A 462 12.23 6.08 43.73
C ALA A 462 13.30 5.33 42.94
N ARG A 463 13.81 4.20 43.48
CA ARG A 463 14.81 3.36 42.81
C ARG A 463 14.23 2.68 41.57
N ARG A 464 12.99 2.21 41.66
CA ARG A 464 12.25 1.64 40.53
C ARG A 464 12.07 2.66 39.41
N LEU A 465 11.60 3.87 39.73
CA LEU A 465 11.43 4.94 38.74
C LEU A 465 12.76 5.38 38.13
N LEU A 466 13.83 5.48 38.93
CA LEU A 466 15.16 5.80 38.45
C LEU A 466 15.67 4.74 37.46
N VAL A 467 15.59 3.45 37.81
CA VAL A 467 16.02 2.35 36.93
C VAL A 467 15.19 2.33 35.64
N LEU A 468 13.87 2.50 35.73
CA LEU A 468 13.00 2.57 34.56
C LEU A 468 13.33 3.78 33.68
N ALA A 469 13.62 4.94 34.28
CA ALA A 469 14.02 6.14 33.55
C ALA A 469 15.39 5.97 32.88
N LEU A 470 16.37 5.36 33.55
CA LEU A 470 17.69 5.06 32.99
C LEU A 470 17.59 4.04 31.85
N LEU A 471 16.77 2.99 31.99
CA LEU A 471 16.51 2.03 30.93
C LEU A 471 15.83 2.69 29.73
N GLY A 472 14.81 3.52 29.99
CA GLY A 472 14.14 4.30 28.95
C GLY A 472 15.14 5.19 28.22
N ALA A 473 15.89 6.01 28.95
CA ALA A 473 16.91 6.89 28.38
C ALA A 473 17.97 6.10 27.59
N PHE A 474 18.50 5.00 28.13
CA PHE A 474 19.50 4.20 27.42
C PHE A 474 18.96 3.60 26.12
N LEU A 475 17.70 3.18 26.10
CA LEU A 475 17.08 2.51 24.94
C LEU A 475 16.48 3.49 23.93
N THR A 476 16.14 4.73 24.32
CA THR A 476 15.53 5.72 23.41
C THR A 476 16.42 6.92 23.11
N LEU A 477 17.38 7.30 23.96
CA LEU A 477 18.22 8.47 23.69
C LEU A 477 19.08 8.31 22.41
N PRO A 478 19.69 7.13 22.12
CA PRO A 478 20.41 6.95 20.87
C PRO A 478 19.54 7.21 19.65
N THR A 479 18.29 6.74 19.67
CA THR A 479 17.27 7.02 18.66
C THR A 479 17.04 8.52 18.49
N LEU A 480 16.76 9.21 19.59
CA LEU A 480 16.45 10.65 19.53
C LEU A 480 17.63 11.43 18.95
N VAL A 481 18.86 11.05 19.32
CA VAL A 481 20.08 11.67 18.80
C VAL A 481 20.25 11.38 17.31
N LEU A 482 20.05 10.13 16.87
CA LEU A 482 20.13 9.75 15.46
C LEU A 482 19.11 10.50 14.61
N GLU A 483 17.86 10.51 15.04
CA GLU A 483 16.80 11.26 14.37
C GLU A 483 17.13 12.74 14.31
N LEU A 484 17.44 13.40 15.44
CA LEU A 484 17.82 14.82 15.48
C LEU A 484 19.03 15.12 14.58
N LYS A 485 20.00 14.21 14.50
CA LYS A 485 21.14 14.33 13.58
C LYS A 485 20.70 14.25 12.12
N GLU A 486 19.80 13.34 11.77
CA GLU A 486 19.21 13.33 10.45
C GLU A 486 18.41 14.59 10.17
N MET A 487 17.62 15.06 11.13
CA MET A 487 16.84 16.28 10.98
C MET A 487 17.75 17.46 10.64
N THR A 488 18.83 17.61 11.41
CA THR A 488 19.81 18.68 11.19
C THR A 488 20.57 18.51 9.88
N ASN A 489 20.97 17.28 9.52
CA ASN A 489 21.62 17.00 8.23
C ASN A 489 20.71 17.33 7.03
N VAL A 490 19.44 16.94 7.13
CA VAL A 490 18.39 17.24 6.16
C VAL A 490 18.21 18.74 6.00
N LEU A 491 18.07 19.46 7.12
CA LEU A 491 17.90 20.91 7.11
C LEU A 491 19.11 21.63 6.52
N ALA A 492 20.31 21.04 6.65
CA ALA A 492 21.54 21.58 6.08
C ALA A 492 21.72 21.28 4.57
N HIS A 493 21.07 20.23 4.03
CA HIS A 493 21.23 19.81 2.62
C HIS A 493 19.88 19.57 1.93
N PRO A 494 19.00 20.58 1.87
CA PRO A 494 17.67 20.41 1.30
C PRO A 494 17.75 20.06 -0.19
N GLY A 495 16.98 19.05 -0.61
CA GLY A 495 16.85 18.68 -2.01
C GLY A 495 17.97 17.80 -2.59
N THR A 496 18.79 17.16 -1.76
CA THR A 496 19.74 16.12 -2.21
C THR A 496 19.20 14.72 -1.92
N PRO A 497 19.16 13.80 -2.91
CA PRO A 497 18.84 12.40 -2.67
C PRO A 497 19.79 11.83 -1.62
N ARG A 498 19.27 11.01 -0.69
CA ARG A 498 20.15 10.39 0.31
C ARG A 498 21.01 9.31 -0.37
N PRO A 499 22.20 8.98 0.19
CA PRO A 499 23.09 7.96 -0.35
C PRO A 499 22.46 6.56 -0.49
N ASP A 500 21.35 6.29 0.21
CA ASP A 500 20.61 5.04 0.19
C ASP A 500 19.49 5.00 -0.86
N GLY A 501 19.40 6.02 -1.72
CA GLY A 501 18.39 6.16 -2.76
C GLY A 501 17.02 6.62 -2.26
N SER A 502 16.89 7.01 -0.98
CA SER A 502 15.64 7.62 -0.52
C SER A 502 15.51 9.05 -1.06
N PRO A 503 14.27 9.50 -1.36
CA PRO A 503 14.07 10.77 -2.04
C PRO A 503 14.62 11.94 -1.22
N GLY A 504 15.20 12.92 -1.92
CA GLY A 504 15.70 14.14 -1.30
C GLY A 504 14.58 14.95 -0.66
N VAL A 505 14.90 15.73 0.36
CA VAL A 505 13.90 16.46 1.14
C VAL A 505 13.41 17.68 0.38
N VAL A 506 12.10 17.89 0.34
CA VAL A 506 11.49 19.09 -0.26
C VAL A 506 11.92 20.33 0.54
N PRO A 507 12.71 21.26 -0.03
CA PRO A 507 13.16 22.45 0.70
C PRO A 507 11.96 23.30 1.09
N GLY A 508 11.83 23.69 2.37
CA GLY A 508 10.91 24.74 2.82
C GLY A 508 9.41 24.41 2.75
N GLY A 509 8.78 24.25 3.91
CA GLY A 509 7.33 24.18 3.97
C GLY A 509 6.79 24.04 5.38
N GLY A 510 7.12 24.95 6.30
CA GLY A 510 6.52 24.99 7.64
C GLY A 510 6.53 23.65 8.41
N LEU A 511 5.68 23.53 9.43
CA LEU A 511 5.43 22.27 10.14
C LEU A 511 4.36 21.39 9.45
N ILE A 512 3.71 21.92 8.42
CA ILE A 512 2.65 21.25 7.65
C ILE A 512 3.15 21.11 6.22
N PRO A 513 3.36 19.89 5.70
CA PRO A 513 3.80 19.69 4.34
C PRO A 513 2.84 20.35 3.35
N ASN A 514 3.37 21.11 2.41
CA ASN A 514 2.60 21.52 1.24
C ASN A 514 2.57 20.36 0.25
N ALA A 515 1.48 19.57 0.28
CA ALA A 515 1.31 18.42 -0.61
C ALA A 515 1.58 18.77 -2.08
N GLN A 516 1.20 19.96 -2.55
CA GLN A 516 1.45 20.39 -3.94
C GLN A 516 2.95 20.55 -4.23
N ARG A 517 3.71 21.10 -3.29
CA ARG A 517 5.16 21.27 -3.43
C ARG A 517 5.86 19.91 -3.48
N SER A 518 5.42 18.97 -2.64
CA SER A 518 5.97 17.62 -2.60
C SER A 518 5.63 16.82 -3.85
N LEU A 519 4.39 16.91 -4.35
CA LEU A 519 3.99 16.31 -5.61
C LEU A 519 4.77 16.88 -6.82
N ALA A 520 5.01 18.19 -6.83
CA ALA A 520 5.81 18.83 -7.86
C ALA A 520 7.29 18.41 -7.81
N TYR A 521 7.84 18.23 -6.61
CA TYR A 521 9.24 17.86 -6.42
C TYR A 521 9.50 16.36 -6.70
N HIS A 522 8.63 15.46 -6.22
CA HIS A 522 8.83 14.01 -6.31
C HIS A 522 8.20 13.33 -7.53
N HIS A 523 7.21 13.95 -8.18
CA HIS A 523 6.53 13.32 -9.33
C HIS A 523 6.39 14.23 -10.53
N HIS A 524 7.03 15.40 -10.47
CA HIS A 524 6.86 16.45 -11.47
C HIS A 524 5.38 16.78 -11.72
N PHE A 525 4.51 16.59 -10.72
CA PHE A 525 3.07 16.83 -10.83
C PHE A 525 2.77 18.29 -10.50
N LEU A 526 2.55 19.08 -11.55
CA LEU A 526 2.53 20.53 -11.50
C LEU A 526 1.14 21.09 -11.16
N ALA A 527 1.06 22.40 -10.94
CA ALA A 527 -0.20 23.10 -10.69
C ALA A 527 -1.24 22.86 -11.80
N ASP A 528 -0.78 22.76 -13.05
CA ASP A 528 -1.61 22.46 -14.21
C ASP A 528 -2.21 21.05 -14.17
N ASP A 529 -1.45 20.06 -13.69
CA ASP A 529 -1.96 18.69 -13.48
C ASP A 529 -3.08 18.69 -12.43
N LEU A 530 -2.88 19.42 -11.32
CA LEU A 530 -3.90 19.56 -10.27
C LEU A 530 -5.17 20.26 -10.77
N LEU A 531 -5.02 21.28 -11.63
CA LEU A 531 -6.16 21.96 -12.25
C LEU A 531 -6.93 21.01 -13.17
N VAL A 532 -6.23 20.30 -14.06
CA VAL A 532 -6.80 19.28 -14.94
C VAL A 532 -7.54 18.21 -14.13
N ALA A 533 -6.94 17.70 -13.05
CA ALA A 533 -7.57 16.73 -12.17
C ALA A 533 -8.84 17.27 -11.52
N ARG A 534 -8.84 18.52 -11.03
CA ARG A 534 -10.05 19.15 -10.45
C ARG A 534 -11.16 19.33 -11.48
N VAL A 535 -10.82 19.65 -12.73
CA VAL A 535 -11.79 19.80 -13.82
C VAL A 535 -12.41 18.44 -14.15
N LEU A 536 -11.57 17.43 -14.41
CA LEU A 536 -12.04 16.06 -14.68
C LEU A 536 -12.86 15.50 -13.52
N ALA A 537 -12.45 15.72 -12.27
CA ALA A 537 -13.21 15.30 -11.10
C ALA A 537 -14.63 15.89 -11.05
N ARG A 538 -14.89 17.04 -11.69
CA ARG A 538 -16.22 17.65 -11.75
C ARG A 538 -17.04 17.17 -12.94
N LEU A 539 -16.39 16.95 -14.08
CA LEU A 539 -17.04 16.59 -15.33
C LEU A 539 -17.32 15.09 -15.45
N ALA A 540 -16.44 14.26 -14.90
CA ALA A 540 -16.50 12.82 -15.05
C ALA A 540 -17.46 12.14 -14.07
N SER A 541 -18.15 11.13 -14.61
CA SER A 541 -19.01 10.21 -13.87
C SER A 541 -18.21 9.01 -13.32
N PRO A 542 -18.69 8.35 -12.25
CA PRO A 542 -18.06 7.16 -11.70
C PRO A 542 -17.90 6.05 -12.75
N GLY A 543 -16.78 5.34 -12.73
CA GLY A 543 -16.48 4.20 -13.61
C GLY A 543 -15.95 4.57 -15.00
N GLN A 544 -15.94 5.87 -15.35
CA GLN A 544 -15.35 6.32 -16.62
C GLN A 544 -13.83 6.15 -16.63
N ARG A 545 -13.25 6.01 -17.83
CA ARG A 545 -11.82 5.74 -18.03
C ARG A 545 -11.06 6.91 -18.67
N LEU A 546 -9.85 7.16 -18.19
CA LEU A 546 -8.95 8.20 -18.65
C LEU A 546 -7.76 7.59 -19.40
N LEU A 547 -7.53 8.07 -20.62
CA LEU A 547 -6.30 7.82 -21.38
C LEU A 547 -5.46 9.10 -21.43
N ALA A 548 -4.17 9.02 -21.06
CA ALA A 548 -3.26 10.15 -21.00
C ALA A 548 -1.93 9.85 -21.70
N ASN A 549 -1.35 10.84 -22.40
CA ASN A 549 -0.04 10.73 -23.08
C ASN A 549 1.08 11.43 -22.30
N TYR A 550 1.33 11.01 -21.06
CA TYR A 550 2.49 11.53 -20.32
C TYR A 550 3.82 11.06 -20.95
N PRO A 551 4.92 11.84 -20.81
CA PRO A 551 6.18 11.50 -21.45
C PRO A 551 6.77 10.26 -20.80
N ASP A 552 7.05 9.21 -21.59
CA ASP A 552 7.85 8.05 -21.16
C ASP A 552 9.24 8.58 -20.76
N GLN A 553 9.47 8.83 -19.47
CA GLN A 553 10.80 9.14 -19.00
C GLN A 553 11.66 7.89 -19.18
N ALA A 554 12.76 8.01 -19.92
CA ALA A 554 13.74 6.95 -20.04
C ALA A 554 14.12 6.49 -18.62
N PRO A 555 14.24 5.16 -18.36
CA PRO A 555 14.70 4.69 -17.07
C PRO A 555 15.98 5.43 -16.71
N SER A 556 16.03 6.08 -15.55
CA SER A 556 17.28 6.72 -15.12
C SER A 556 18.39 5.65 -15.14
N ALA A 557 19.59 6.04 -15.58
CA ALA A 557 20.72 5.10 -15.70
C ALA A 557 21.06 4.41 -14.37
N SER A 558 20.63 4.99 -13.25
CA SER A 558 20.54 4.35 -11.94
C SER A 558 19.36 3.39 -11.89
N ARG A 559 19.64 2.09 -11.88
CA ARG A 559 18.72 0.94 -11.79
C ARG A 559 17.73 0.93 -10.58
N ASN A 560 17.60 2.02 -9.83
CA ASN A 560 16.91 2.06 -8.53
C ASN A 560 15.57 2.82 -8.52
N GLU A 561 15.17 3.53 -9.58
CA GLU A 561 13.99 4.44 -9.49
C GLU A 561 13.01 4.27 -10.66
N ILE A 562 12.31 3.15 -10.72
CA ILE A 562 11.07 3.07 -11.54
C ILE A 562 9.83 3.43 -10.72
N ALA A 563 9.97 3.54 -9.39
CA ALA A 563 8.89 3.90 -8.48
C ALA A 563 8.85 5.38 -8.06
N ALA A 564 9.89 6.19 -8.31
CA ALA A 564 9.91 7.60 -7.88
C ALA A 564 9.36 8.54 -8.97
N ASP A 565 9.83 8.43 -10.22
CA ASP A 565 9.63 9.47 -11.24
C ASP A 565 8.82 9.02 -12.49
N GLY A 566 8.19 7.84 -12.44
CA GLY A 566 7.54 7.23 -13.60
C GLY A 566 6.17 7.82 -13.99
N VAL A 567 5.82 7.72 -15.28
CA VAL A 567 4.47 7.98 -15.86
C VAL A 567 3.35 7.36 -15.03
N ILE A 568 3.59 6.20 -14.44
CA ILE A 568 2.65 5.45 -13.60
C ILE A 568 2.21 6.26 -12.38
N ASN A 569 3.14 6.94 -11.70
CA ASN A 569 2.81 7.74 -10.51
C ASN A 569 1.91 8.91 -10.87
N ARG A 570 2.18 9.58 -12.00
CA ARG A 570 1.33 10.68 -12.48
C ARG A 570 -0.05 10.16 -12.90
N ILE A 571 -0.13 9.01 -13.56
CA ILE A 571 -1.40 8.38 -13.92
C ILE A 571 -2.20 7.97 -12.67
N GLY A 572 -1.56 7.34 -11.67
CA GLY A 572 -2.27 6.94 -10.45
C GLY A 572 -2.67 8.13 -9.57
N LEU A 573 -1.85 9.19 -9.51
CA LEU A 573 -2.22 10.48 -8.92
C LEU A 573 -3.43 11.08 -9.63
N GLN A 574 -3.41 11.09 -10.97
CA GLN A 574 -4.52 11.58 -11.78
C GLN A 574 -5.77 10.75 -11.51
N ALA A 575 -5.67 9.41 -11.45
CA ALA A 575 -6.76 8.51 -11.10
C ALA A 575 -7.30 8.79 -9.70
N GLY A 576 -6.44 8.99 -8.69
CA GLY A 576 -6.87 9.30 -7.34
C GLY A 576 -7.54 10.68 -7.19
N LEU A 577 -7.03 11.70 -7.87
CA LEU A 577 -7.60 13.04 -7.80
C LEU A 577 -8.89 13.18 -8.61
N THR A 578 -9.06 12.40 -9.67
CA THR A 578 -10.25 12.44 -10.53
C THR A 578 -11.32 11.41 -10.15
N GLY A 579 -10.90 10.29 -9.57
CA GLY A 579 -11.70 9.07 -9.40
C GLY A 579 -11.98 8.34 -10.72
N LEU A 580 -11.22 8.62 -11.78
CA LEU A 580 -11.29 7.92 -13.07
C LEU A 580 -10.37 6.70 -13.09
N LEU A 581 -10.79 5.66 -13.79
CA LEU A 581 -9.95 4.49 -14.05
C LEU A 581 -8.96 4.81 -15.15
N PRO A 582 -7.65 4.58 -15.00
CA PRO A 582 -6.77 4.70 -16.15
C PRO A 582 -7.05 3.56 -17.14
N THR A 583 -6.73 3.78 -18.41
CA THR A 583 -6.83 2.74 -19.43
C THR A 583 -5.54 2.52 -20.19
N GLY A 584 -5.40 1.30 -20.70
CA GLY A 584 -4.33 0.92 -21.61
C GLY A 584 -2.95 0.80 -20.96
N LEU A 585 -2.91 0.48 -19.67
CA LEU A 585 -1.71 0.06 -18.95
C LEU A 585 -1.62 -1.47 -18.93
N SER A 586 -0.45 -2.00 -19.22
CA SER A 586 -0.12 -3.42 -19.13
C SER A 586 0.76 -3.66 -17.90
N VAL A 587 0.57 -4.81 -17.26
CA VAL A 587 1.49 -5.29 -16.22
C VAL A 587 2.57 -6.13 -16.89
N ALA A 588 3.84 -5.76 -16.74
CA ALA A 588 4.92 -6.60 -17.23
C ALA A 588 4.89 -7.98 -16.53
N PRO A 589 4.66 -9.10 -17.23
CA PRO A 589 4.45 -10.41 -16.61
C PRO A 589 5.72 -11.01 -15.97
N ARG A 590 6.87 -10.32 -16.02
CA ARG A 590 8.19 -10.86 -15.63
C ARG A 590 9.09 -9.93 -14.82
N ASN A 591 8.55 -8.89 -14.18
CA ASN A 591 9.41 -8.05 -13.34
C ASN A 591 9.53 -8.59 -11.91
N ARG A 592 10.74 -9.10 -11.63
CA ARG A 592 11.18 -9.77 -10.39
C ARG A 592 11.36 -8.81 -9.19
N TRP A 593 10.68 -7.67 -9.20
CA TRP A 593 10.78 -6.61 -8.19
C TRP A 593 9.39 -6.28 -7.65
N CYS A 594 9.32 -5.84 -6.40
CA CYS A 594 8.13 -5.79 -5.54
C CYS A 594 7.01 -4.83 -5.99
N ALA A 595 7.15 -4.13 -7.13
CA ALA A 595 6.08 -3.35 -7.74
C ALA A 595 5.83 -3.89 -9.16
N PRO A 596 4.57 -4.18 -9.54
CA PRO A 596 4.28 -4.53 -10.93
C PRO A 596 4.74 -3.36 -11.80
N LEU A 597 5.56 -3.64 -12.81
CA LEU A 597 6.02 -2.61 -13.72
C LEU A 597 4.91 -2.36 -14.73
N TYR A 598 4.23 -1.22 -14.60
CA TYR A 598 3.15 -0.84 -15.48
C TYR A 598 3.69 -0.05 -16.66
N THR A 599 3.40 -0.52 -17.86
CA THR A 599 3.85 0.12 -19.10
C THR A 599 2.67 0.39 -19.99
N PRO A 600 2.65 1.50 -20.77
CA PRO A 600 1.64 1.70 -21.78
C PRO A 600 1.57 0.47 -22.70
N THR A 601 0.37 -0.10 -22.84
CA THR A 601 0.09 -1.20 -23.77
C THR A 601 0.45 -0.79 -25.19
N LEU A 602 0.68 -1.77 -26.06
CA LEU A 602 0.88 -1.52 -27.48
C LEU A 602 -0.31 -0.76 -28.09
N GLN A 603 -1.54 -1.06 -27.69
CA GLN A 603 -2.74 -0.35 -28.14
C GLN A 603 -2.72 1.15 -27.79
N VAL A 604 -2.18 1.52 -26.64
CA VAL A 604 -2.03 2.93 -26.26
C VAL A 604 -0.96 3.62 -27.10
N ARG A 605 0.19 2.97 -27.27
CA ARG A 605 1.27 3.49 -28.11
C ARG A 605 0.79 3.67 -29.55
N ALA A 606 0.01 2.71 -30.04
CA ALA A 606 -0.63 2.71 -31.35
C ALA A 606 -1.57 3.90 -31.52
N PHE A 607 -2.50 4.08 -30.57
CA PHE A 607 -3.42 5.20 -30.58
C PHE A 607 -2.71 6.56 -30.61
N TRP A 608 -1.66 6.74 -29.79
CA TRP A 608 -0.95 8.02 -29.76
C TRP A 608 -0.08 8.30 -30.99
N ALA A 609 0.34 7.24 -31.70
CA ALA A 609 1.04 7.36 -32.98
C ALA A 609 0.09 7.66 -34.15
N ASP A 610 -1.06 6.98 -34.19
CA ASP A 610 -2.12 7.15 -35.19
C ASP A 610 -3.50 7.11 -34.51
N PRO A 611 -4.03 8.30 -34.15
CA PRO A 611 -5.30 8.44 -33.46
C PRO A 611 -6.47 8.02 -34.34
N GLN A 612 -7.17 6.95 -33.94
CA GLN A 612 -8.33 6.40 -34.66
C GLN A 612 -9.50 6.15 -33.69
N PRO A 613 -10.76 6.43 -34.07
CA PRO A 613 -11.93 6.25 -33.18
C PRO A 613 -12.09 4.83 -32.62
N TRP A 614 -11.84 3.81 -33.45
CA TRP A 614 -11.99 2.40 -33.04
C TRP A 614 -10.96 2.00 -31.97
N ARG A 615 -9.76 2.59 -31.96
CA ARG A 615 -8.73 2.35 -30.94
C ARG A 615 -9.15 2.90 -29.58
N LEU A 616 -9.86 4.04 -29.55
CA LEU A 616 -10.45 4.57 -28.32
C LEU A 616 -11.55 3.67 -27.77
N ALA A 617 -12.37 3.09 -28.67
CA ALA A 617 -13.40 2.14 -28.30
C ALA A 617 -12.80 0.86 -27.69
N ASP A 618 -11.71 0.35 -28.28
CA ASP A 618 -10.98 -0.82 -27.77
C ASP A 618 -10.34 -0.58 -26.41
N LEU A 619 -9.73 0.59 -26.24
CA LEU A 619 -9.21 1.04 -24.94
C LEU A 619 -10.33 1.41 -23.96
N GLN A 620 -11.59 1.41 -24.38
CA GLN A 620 -12.74 1.84 -23.59
C GLN A 620 -12.54 3.21 -22.94
N ALA A 621 -11.82 4.11 -23.62
CA ALA A 621 -11.53 5.44 -23.10
C ALA A 621 -12.77 6.33 -23.14
N ASP A 622 -13.08 7.02 -22.04
CA ASP A 622 -14.14 8.04 -21.97
C ASP A 622 -13.57 9.46 -22.05
N TRP A 623 -12.34 9.62 -21.57
CA TRP A 623 -11.66 10.89 -21.46
C TRP A 623 -10.25 10.77 -22.03
N LEU A 624 -9.82 11.80 -22.75
CA LEU A 624 -8.45 11.97 -23.19
C LEU A 624 -7.84 13.18 -22.50
N LEU A 625 -6.69 12.99 -21.87
CA LEU A 625 -5.80 14.06 -21.46
C LEU A 625 -4.63 14.10 -22.44
N VAL A 626 -4.59 15.15 -23.26
CA VAL A 626 -3.61 15.31 -24.33
C VAL A 626 -2.63 16.41 -23.95
N ASP A 627 -1.35 16.06 -23.85
CA ASP A 627 -0.22 16.98 -23.87
C ASP A 627 0.29 17.10 -25.31
N GLU A 628 0.05 18.26 -25.93
CA GLU A 628 0.34 18.49 -27.34
C GLU A 628 1.85 18.53 -27.61
N SER A 629 2.66 18.83 -26.59
CA SER A 629 4.12 18.89 -26.72
C SER A 629 4.77 17.52 -26.96
N LEU A 630 4.02 16.45 -26.70
CA LEU A 630 4.50 15.05 -26.78
C LEU A 630 4.00 14.31 -28.02
N LEU A 631 3.16 14.96 -28.82
CA LEU A 631 2.65 14.39 -30.06
C LEU A 631 3.55 14.81 -31.23
N TYR A 632 3.92 13.86 -32.08
CA TYR A 632 4.76 14.09 -33.25
C TYR A 632 3.95 13.96 -34.55
N GLY A 633 4.34 14.74 -35.57
CA GLY A 633 3.78 14.64 -36.93
C GLY A 633 2.29 14.97 -37.01
N ASN A 634 1.54 14.17 -37.78
CA ASN A 634 0.13 14.40 -38.08
C ASN A 634 -0.82 14.01 -36.92
N ALA A 635 -0.32 13.46 -35.81
CA ALA A 635 -1.17 12.96 -34.71
C ALA A 635 -2.01 14.06 -34.04
N VAL A 636 -1.47 15.28 -33.88
CA VAL A 636 -2.24 16.44 -33.36
C VAL A 636 -3.39 16.78 -34.32
N ILE A 637 -3.12 16.79 -35.63
CA ILE A 637 -4.11 17.08 -36.66
C ILE A 637 -5.19 15.99 -36.66
N ALA A 638 -4.78 14.72 -36.65
CA ALA A 638 -5.67 13.57 -36.59
C ALA A 638 -6.60 13.63 -35.35
N LEU A 639 -6.07 13.96 -34.17
CA LEU A 639 -6.89 14.14 -32.96
C LEU A 639 -7.91 15.26 -33.11
N THR A 640 -7.53 16.40 -33.70
CA THR A 640 -8.47 17.52 -33.91
C THR A 640 -9.54 17.23 -34.96
N GLN A 641 -9.28 16.30 -35.88
CA GLN A 641 -10.20 15.86 -36.93
C GLN A 641 -11.02 14.62 -36.54
N LEU A 642 -10.72 14.01 -35.38
CA LEU A 642 -11.34 12.77 -34.95
C LEU A 642 -12.81 13.03 -34.57
N GLU A 643 -13.72 12.46 -35.35
CA GLU A 643 -15.15 12.53 -35.06
C GLU A 643 -15.46 11.80 -33.74
N GLY A 644 -16.34 12.38 -32.92
CA GLY A 644 -16.70 11.82 -31.62
C GLY A 644 -15.80 12.27 -30.46
N LEU A 645 -14.93 13.27 -30.64
CA LEU A 645 -14.24 13.98 -29.55
C LEU A 645 -14.83 15.36 -29.33
N GLU A 646 -15.22 15.66 -28.10
CA GLU A 646 -15.64 17.00 -27.69
C GLU A 646 -14.59 17.61 -26.74
N GLN A 647 -13.95 18.70 -27.14
CA GLN A 647 -13.03 19.43 -26.26
C GLN A 647 -13.82 20.07 -25.11
N ARG A 648 -13.58 19.63 -23.88
CA ARG A 648 -14.26 20.16 -22.68
C ARG A 648 -13.45 21.21 -21.94
N PHE A 649 -12.12 21.17 -22.06
CA PHE A 649 -11.23 22.08 -21.35
C PHE A 649 -9.86 22.16 -22.03
N ALA A 650 -9.18 23.30 -21.90
CA ALA A 650 -7.84 23.52 -22.44
C ALA A 650 -7.04 24.48 -21.55
N ILE A 651 -5.75 24.22 -21.45
CA ILE A 651 -4.71 25.10 -20.89
C ILE A 651 -3.53 25.11 -21.87
N PRO A 652 -2.57 26.06 -21.77
CA PRO A 652 -1.44 26.10 -22.68
C PRO A 652 -0.71 24.74 -22.77
N GLY A 653 -0.66 24.17 -23.97
CA GLY A 653 -0.01 22.88 -24.25
C GLY A 653 -0.80 21.62 -23.86
N ARG A 654 -1.97 21.74 -23.19
CA ARG A 654 -2.77 20.56 -22.79
C ARG A 654 -4.27 20.72 -23.02
N ARG A 655 -4.92 19.65 -23.44
CA ARG A 655 -6.35 19.60 -23.72
C ARG A 655 -7.03 18.39 -23.10
N ILE A 656 -8.29 18.57 -22.76
CA ILE A 656 -9.17 17.52 -22.25
C ILE A 656 -10.30 17.31 -23.26
N TYR A 657 -10.39 16.09 -23.77
CA TYR A 657 -11.48 15.68 -24.65
C TYR A 657 -12.36 14.65 -23.95
N GLN A 658 -13.67 14.77 -24.15
CA GLN A 658 -14.63 13.72 -23.85
C GLN A 658 -14.91 12.93 -25.12
N VAL A 659 -14.89 11.61 -25.03
CA VAL A 659 -15.31 10.71 -26.10
C VAL A 659 -16.84 10.65 -26.09
N THR A 660 -17.49 11.21 -27.10
CA THR A 660 -18.95 11.30 -27.23
C THR A 660 -19.53 10.22 -28.16
N SER A 661 -18.73 9.64 -29.04
CA SER A 661 -19.08 8.48 -29.86
C SER A 661 -17.97 7.44 -29.83
N ARG A 662 -18.34 6.17 -29.63
CA ARG A 662 -17.45 5.00 -29.76
C ARG A 662 -17.76 4.19 -31.01
N ASP A 663 -18.78 4.58 -31.76
CA ASP A 663 -19.27 3.84 -32.91
C ASP A 663 -18.37 4.12 -34.10
N ASN A 664 -17.39 3.24 -34.27
CA ASN A 664 -16.82 2.92 -35.57
C ASN A 664 -16.33 1.48 -35.50
N ALA A 665 -17.06 0.57 -36.17
CA ALA A 665 -16.53 -0.74 -36.47
C ALA A 665 -15.22 -0.57 -37.25
N PRO A 666 -14.18 -1.38 -36.99
CA PRO A 666 -12.99 -1.36 -37.83
C PRO A 666 -13.43 -1.53 -39.29
N ALA A 667 -12.83 -0.77 -40.21
CA ALA A 667 -13.02 -1.02 -41.63
C ALA A 667 -12.60 -2.47 -41.90
N THR A 668 -13.58 -3.36 -42.10
CA THR A 668 -13.33 -4.76 -42.43
C THR A 668 -12.83 -4.82 -43.87
N GLY A 669 -11.53 -4.65 -44.06
CA GLY A 669 -10.85 -5.03 -45.28
C GLY A 669 -10.38 -6.48 -45.18
N GLU A 670 -10.68 -7.31 -46.19
CA GLU A 670 -9.96 -8.57 -46.38
C GLU A 670 -8.49 -8.22 -46.68
N LEU A 671 -7.58 -8.58 -45.76
CA LEU A 671 -6.15 -8.29 -45.86
C LEU A 671 -5.43 -9.56 -46.30
N ASP A 672 -5.45 -9.86 -47.60
CA ASP A 672 -4.72 -10.99 -48.17
C ASP A 672 -3.21 -10.72 -48.31
N GLN A 673 -2.80 -9.45 -48.38
CA GLN A 673 -1.41 -8.99 -48.34
C GLN A 673 -1.35 -7.59 -47.73
N LEU A 674 -0.45 -7.39 -46.74
CA LEU A 674 -0.15 -6.09 -46.18
C LEU A 674 1.29 -5.74 -46.58
N GLU A 675 1.43 -4.75 -47.47
CA GLU A 675 2.73 -4.20 -47.87
C GLU A 675 2.86 -2.81 -47.27
N TRP A 676 3.84 -2.62 -46.39
CA TRP A 676 4.18 -1.30 -45.87
C TRP A 676 5.46 -0.80 -46.53
N GLN A 677 5.42 0.41 -47.09
CA GLN A 677 6.58 1.12 -47.58
C GLN A 677 6.76 2.41 -46.77
N GLY A 678 7.91 2.57 -46.13
CA GLY A 678 8.24 3.78 -45.39
C GLY A 678 9.69 4.20 -45.58
N SER A 679 9.95 5.50 -45.41
CA SER A 679 11.29 6.10 -45.49
C SER A 679 11.72 6.56 -44.10
N MET A 680 12.88 6.10 -43.64
CA MET A 680 13.49 6.61 -42.40
C MET A 680 14.31 7.88 -42.69
N PRO A 681 14.14 8.97 -41.91
CA PRO A 681 14.87 10.23 -42.11
C PRO A 681 16.40 10.05 -42.02
N GLU A 682 17.16 10.73 -42.89
CA GLU A 682 18.64 10.68 -42.95
C GLU A 682 19.34 11.12 -41.65
N ASN A 683 18.64 11.94 -40.84
CA ASN A 683 19.11 12.50 -39.59
C ASN A 683 18.94 11.58 -38.37
N LEU A 684 18.36 10.38 -38.53
CA LEU A 684 18.38 9.33 -37.52
C LEU A 684 19.72 8.58 -37.60
N GLN A 685 20.75 9.08 -36.90
CA GLN A 685 21.98 8.32 -36.62
C GLN A 685 21.66 7.11 -35.73
N ALA A 686 21.17 6.04 -36.34
CA ALA A 686 20.76 4.82 -35.68
C ALA A 686 21.97 3.89 -35.43
N ARG A 687 22.69 4.12 -34.34
CA ARG A 687 23.38 3.04 -33.61
C ARG A 687 22.52 2.46 -32.47
N LYS A 688 21.24 2.82 -32.41
CA LYS A 688 20.30 2.29 -31.41
C LYS A 688 19.35 1.30 -32.09
N PRO A 689 19.16 0.11 -31.51
CA PRO A 689 18.14 -0.82 -31.99
C PRO A 689 16.76 -0.17 -31.90
N PHE A 690 15.99 -0.23 -32.98
CA PHE A 690 14.57 0.11 -32.98
C PHE A 690 13.76 -1.14 -32.65
N ARG A 691 12.59 -0.95 -32.06
CA ARG A 691 11.63 -2.01 -31.78
C ARG A 691 10.43 -1.80 -32.69
N VAL A 692 10.22 -2.73 -33.61
CA VAL A 692 8.98 -2.83 -34.38
C VAL A 692 8.04 -3.74 -33.60
N PHE A 693 6.81 -3.31 -33.38
CA PHE A 693 5.79 -4.08 -32.66
C PHE A 693 4.69 -4.52 -33.61
N LEU A 694 4.37 -5.81 -33.54
CA LEU A 694 3.30 -6.44 -34.32
C LEU A 694 2.25 -6.97 -33.36
N ALA A 695 0.98 -6.56 -33.54
CA ALA A 695 -0.14 -7.08 -32.76
C ALA A 695 -1.23 -7.62 -33.70
N ALA A 696 -1.71 -8.85 -33.42
CA ALA A 696 -2.82 -9.48 -34.14
C ALA A 696 -3.91 -9.91 -33.16
N ARG A 697 -5.19 -9.61 -33.46
CA ARG A 697 -6.28 -9.72 -32.46
C ARG A 697 -7.02 -11.06 -32.45
N ARG A 698 -6.85 -11.92 -33.45
CA ARG A 698 -7.34 -13.32 -33.47
C ARG A 698 -6.66 -14.09 -34.59
N ALA A 699 -5.71 -14.94 -34.24
CA ALA A 699 -5.25 -16.00 -35.13
C ALA A 699 -5.99 -17.29 -34.77
N ARG A 700 -6.74 -17.88 -35.71
CA ARG A 700 -7.03 -19.31 -35.63
C ARG A 700 -5.73 -20.06 -35.94
N GLN A 701 -5.51 -21.20 -35.28
CA GLN A 701 -4.30 -22.04 -35.40
C GLN A 701 -3.60 -21.93 -36.76
N GLY A 702 -2.35 -21.44 -36.77
CA GLY A 702 -1.52 -21.33 -37.96
C GLY A 702 -0.14 -20.76 -37.64
N GLU A 703 0.88 -21.20 -38.38
CA GLU A 703 2.18 -20.51 -38.42
C GLU A 703 2.00 -19.20 -39.20
N VAL A 704 2.52 -18.10 -38.66
CA VAL A 704 2.54 -16.80 -39.33
C VAL A 704 4.00 -16.45 -39.58
N GLU A 705 4.41 -16.44 -40.85
CA GLU A 705 5.75 -16.06 -41.26
C GLU A 705 5.77 -14.56 -41.61
N VAL A 706 6.65 -13.80 -40.96
CA VAL A 706 6.82 -12.36 -41.21
C VAL A 706 8.14 -12.15 -41.94
N GLU A 707 8.08 -11.70 -43.18
CA GLU A 707 9.28 -11.47 -43.99
C GLU A 707 9.64 -9.97 -43.97
N PHE A 708 10.77 -9.63 -43.35
CA PHE A 708 11.31 -8.27 -43.36
C PHE A 708 12.31 -8.13 -44.51
N ARG A 709 12.05 -7.26 -45.50
CA ARG A 709 13.01 -6.98 -46.58
C ARG A 709 13.47 -5.52 -46.54
N TYR A 710 14.77 -5.33 -46.34
CA TYR A 710 15.36 -4.01 -46.58
C TYR A 710 15.38 -3.75 -48.10
N LEU A 711 14.67 -2.72 -48.56
CA LEU A 711 14.79 -2.23 -49.93
C LEU A 711 15.73 -1.05 -49.94
N ALA A 712 17.03 -1.33 -49.92
CA ALA A 712 18.02 -0.32 -50.26
C ALA A 712 17.77 0.15 -51.71
N LEU A 713 16.99 1.23 -51.88
CA LEU A 713 16.91 1.89 -53.17
C LEU A 713 18.18 2.70 -53.43
N GLU A 714 18.84 3.24 -52.38
CA GLU A 714 20.08 4.02 -52.49
C GLU A 714 20.90 3.99 -51.17
N ALA A 715 21.40 2.82 -50.75
CA ALA A 715 22.41 2.76 -49.68
C ALA A 715 23.77 2.49 -50.32
N ASP A 716 24.76 3.36 -50.05
CA ASP A 716 26.14 3.19 -50.49
C ASP A 716 27.01 2.87 -49.24
N PRO A 717 27.54 1.64 -49.10
CA PRO A 717 27.44 0.51 -50.02
C PRO A 717 26.10 -0.26 -49.89
N PRO A 718 25.68 -0.99 -50.94
CA PRO A 718 24.49 -1.82 -50.90
C PRO A 718 24.69 -2.96 -49.89
N LEU A 719 23.86 -2.97 -48.84
CA LEU A 719 23.75 -4.11 -47.94
C LEU A 719 22.98 -5.23 -48.66
N GLU A 720 23.66 -6.32 -49.02
CA GLU A 720 22.99 -7.55 -49.44
C GLU A 720 22.10 -8.04 -48.29
N ALA A 721 20.80 -8.19 -48.54
CA ALA A 721 19.87 -8.74 -47.57
C ALA A 721 20.29 -10.17 -47.24
N ASN A 722 20.71 -10.43 -45.99
CA ASN A 722 21.09 -11.77 -45.56
C ASN A 722 19.80 -12.59 -45.37
N PRO A 723 19.65 -13.76 -46.01
CA PRO A 723 18.46 -14.61 -45.85
C PRO A 723 18.19 -15.04 -44.40
N ASP A 724 19.20 -14.95 -43.53
CA ASP A 724 19.11 -15.27 -42.11
C ASP A 724 18.42 -14.19 -41.25
N ASP A 725 18.07 -13.02 -41.82
CA ASP A 725 17.30 -11.96 -41.12
C ASP A 725 15.78 -12.24 -41.07
N LEU A 726 15.37 -13.46 -41.44
CA LEU A 726 13.99 -13.94 -41.43
C LEU A 726 13.53 -14.30 -40.00
N LEU A 727 12.66 -13.47 -39.42
CA LEU A 727 12.09 -13.72 -38.10
C LEU A 727 10.83 -14.60 -38.20
N LYS A 728 10.96 -15.90 -37.92
CA LYS A 728 9.83 -16.84 -37.85
C LYS A 728 9.21 -16.84 -36.44
N ALA A 729 7.92 -16.51 -36.33
CA ALA A 729 7.17 -16.58 -35.07
C ALA A 729 6.05 -17.65 -35.14
N ARG A 730 5.89 -18.46 -34.10
CA ARG A 730 4.90 -19.56 -34.05
C ARG A 730 3.85 -19.27 -32.97
N LEU A 731 2.56 -19.47 -33.28
CA LEU A 731 1.43 -19.07 -32.42
C LEU A 731 0.80 -20.24 -31.65
N GLY A 732 0.43 -19.98 -30.38
CA GLY A 732 -0.49 -20.77 -29.58
C GLY A 732 -1.94 -20.24 -29.63
N LEU A 733 -2.91 -21.04 -29.15
CA LEU A 733 -4.35 -20.72 -29.19
C LEU A 733 -4.70 -19.50 -28.31
N GLY A 734 -5.29 -18.46 -28.91
CA GLY A 734 -5.93 -17.35 -28.18
C GLY A 734 -4.98 -16.29 -27.62
N GLU A 735 -3.73 -16.27 -28.05
CA GLU A 735 -2.72 -15.30 -27.60
C GLU A 735 -2.62 -14.09 -28.56
N GLN A 736 -2.35 -12.91 -28.01
CA GLN A 736 -1.88 -11.75 -28.79
C GLN A 736 -0.45 -12.04 -29.26
N LEU A 737 -0.17 -11.90 -30.55
CA LEU A 737 1.22 -11.87 -31.03
C LEU A 737 1.84 -10.56 -30.55
N GLU A 738 3.00 -10.62 -29.90
CA GLU A 738 3.91 -9.48 -29.73
C GLU A 738 5.27 -9.90 -30.28
N ALA A 739 5.62 -9.44 -31.49
CA ALA A 739 6.96 -9.62 -32.03
C ALA A 739 7.78 -8.35 -31.82
N MET A 740 9.04 -8.51 -31.38
CA MET A 740 9.99 -7.42 -31.21
C MET A 740 11.17 -7.66 -32.16
N LEU A 741 11.25 -6.87 -33.24
CA LEU A 741 12.45 -6.82 -34.07
C LEU A 741 13.51 -5.96 -33.38
N VAL A 742 14.74 -6.48 -33.28
CA VAL A 742 15.89 -5.76 -32.71
C VAL A 742 17.04 -5.91 -33.70
N GLY A 743 17.26 -4.89 -34.54
CA GLY A 743 18.35 -4.87 -35.50
C GLY A 743 18.87 -3.45 -35.76
N PRO A 744 20.09 -3.28 -36.28
CA PRO A 744 20.55 -1.99 -36.77
C PRO A 744 19.69 -1.57 -37.99
N ILE A 745 18.94 -0.49 -37.85
CA ILE A 745 18.14 0.10 -38.93
C ILE A 745 18.95 1.28 -39.50
N TYR A 746 19.31 1.23 -40.78
CA TYR A 746 20.01 2.32 -41.46
C TYR A 746 19.02 3.35 -42.04
N PRO A 747 19.44 4.60 -42.30
CA PRO A 747 18.65 5.49 -43.16
C PRO A 747 18.31 4.82 -44.50
N GLY A 748 17.09 4.98 -45.00
CA GLY A 748 16.66 4.37 -46.26
C GLY A 748 15.18 4.05 -46.34
N ARG A 749 14.78 3.48 -47.48
CA ARG A 749 13.42 2.97 -47.70
C ARG A 749 13.34 1.51 -47.26
N TYR A 750 12.25 1.16 -46.60
CA TYR A 750 12.00 -0.19 -46.10
C TYR A 750 10.73 -0.71 -46.75
N ARG A 751 10.70 -2.01 -47.08
CA ARG A 751 9.49 -2.71 -47.47
C ARG A 751 9.29 -3.92 -46.59
N LEU A 752 8.23 -3.89 -45.80
CA LEU A 752 7.80 -5.05 -45.06
C LEU A 752 6.74 -5.81 -45.86
N GLN A 753 6.93 -7.12 -46.05
CA GLN A 753 5.98 -7.99 -46.75
C GLN A 753 5.50 -9.11 -45.83
N TRP A 754 4.18 -9.17 -45.63
CA TRP A 754 3.55 -10.28 -44.93
C TRP A 754 3.18 -11.38 -45.92
N ARG A 755 3.52 -12.63 -45.60
CA ARG A 755 3.09 -13.81 -46.36
C ARG A 755 2.47 -14.84 -45.43
N LEU A 756 1.17 -15.05 -45.58
CA LEU A 756 0.50 -16.24 -45.05
C LEU A 756 0.92 -17.43 -45.91
N ASP A 757 1.33 -18.53 -45.27
CA ASP A 757 1.67 -19.76 -45.98
C ASP A 757 0.46 -20.24 -46.80
N GLN A 758 0.67 -20.45 -48.10
CA GLN A 758 -0.40 -20.61 -49.08
C GLN A 758 -1.23 -21.89 -48.88
N ASP A 759 -0.68 -22.84 -48.12
CA ASP A 759 -1.28 -24.14 -47.82
C ASP A 759 -1.98 -24.19 -46.44
N SER A 760 -2.03 -23.09 -45.69
CA SER A 760 -2.71 -23.05 -44.39
C SER A 760 -4.25 -23.02 -44.55
N PRO A 761 -5.01 -24.00 -44.01
CA PRO A 761 -6.46 -24.10 -44.21
C PRO A 761 -7.30 -23.05 -43.45
N TRP A 762 -6.67 -22.00 -42.90
CA TRP A 762 -7.30 -21.02 -42.01
C TRP A 762 -7.01 -19.59 -42.45
N ARG A 763 -7.58 -19.19 -43.60
CA ARG A 763 -7.38 -17.89 -44.29
C ARG A 763 -8.03 -16.66 -43.65
N THR A 764 -8.20 -16.60 -42.32
CA THR A 764 -8.82 -15.42 -41.69
C THR A 764 -8.04 -14.96 -40.47
N LEU A 765 -7.08 -14.06 -40.71
CA LEU A 765 -6.59 -13.14 -39.68
C LEU A 765 -7.49 -11.91 -39.66
N ARG A 766 -7.87 -11.47 -38.47
CA ARG A 766 -8.56 -10.19 -38.26
C ARG A 766 -7.67 -9.30 -37.40
N ASP A 767 -7.60 -8.03 -37.80
CA ASP A 767 -6.99 -6.91 -37.06
C ASP A 767 -5.47 -7.09 -36.83
N LEU A 768 -4.67 -6.56 -37.74
CA LEU A 768 -3.21 -6.50 -37.70
C LEU A 768 -2.75 -5.04 -37.68
N ASP A 769 -1.99 -4.65 -36.65
CA ASP A 769 -1.40 -3.31 -36.51
C ASP A 769 0.13 -3.36 -36.63
N PHE A 770 0.72 -2.39 -37.34
CA PHE A 770 2.15 -2.24 -37.57
C PHE A 770 2.69 -0.94 -36.94
N HIS A 771 3.69 -1.02 -36.06
CA HIS A 771 4.32 0.14 -35.39
C HIS A 771 5.84 0.10 -35.41
#